data_AF-A0A665WBD0-F1
#
_entry.id   AF-A0A665WBD0-F1
#
_cell.length_a   1.000
_cell.length_b   1.000
_cell.length_c   1.000
_cell.angle_alpha   90.00
_cell.angle_beta   90.00
_cell.angle_gamma   90.00
#
_symmetry.space_group_name_H-M   'P 1'
#
loop_
_entity.id
_entity.type
_entity.pdbx_description
1 polymer ?
#
loop_
_entity_poly.entity_id
_entity_poly.type
_entity_poly.pdbx_seq_one_letter_code
_entity_poly.pdbx_strand_id
1 'polypeptide(L)'
;MLCWGNASYGQLGLGGIDEEIVLEPRKCEYFHGKQVCDVGCGRRHTAFLLEDGTVYTCGCNDLGQLGHEKSRKKPEQVVALDAQIIVAMSCGESHTLALNDKGQIFSWGLGSDGQLGLNNFEECVRVPRFICQSYSDDETRLQTTLTFIRKQTNNDRLSVSVNRNIKSLSDVQITQVACGYWHSHALSRGGQVFSWGQNRYGQLGLGKKGQSISTPQIIKSLQGIPFAQISAGGAHSFALTLSGEGGVFTFGAGGYGQLGHNSTNHEINPRKVFELMGSVVTQIACGRQHTLAFTPSSGKMDSFGLGGNGQLGTRSSCNRKSPAPVKGIYPYIYFLLPSRCIAEMEQCCVKRIYAGGDQSFANYCTNLQNLDDVRIKDPHRGICTLTEDIIQKWLNHSPGRVPQEISNEIDLVFSSASCLNGSFLSMSHPDHYSTSSKCSGVDMNMARILFHRVIQQDHPEIAQQIAASLEKNLIPRLSSSPPDIEALRLYLTLPECPLFKDRNNYVTIVIPFAKSLLSLKEAALRVLGNWWSTFEPPVFQLLVELYKDVVVYLLQMHKVGIPSVEQRIFTCFLDTSLRFLEILHTVNERAGHIIQYDKFYIHELDDLIDIRNDYVTWIQRQMYPMVSLGHDGVVTLCRYPFVFDAQAKTTLLQTDAVIQMQMAVDQAQMQNFSSMFLPAVESVNPCLILIVRRENIVGDTMEVLRKSKNVDYKKPLKVIFVGEEAVDAGGVRKEFFLLIMKELLDPKYGMFRYYEESMLIWFSNKTFEDIDLFNLIGVICGLAIYNLTIVELNFPVALYKKLLKKKPTLDDLKELMPDVGRSLQQLLDYTEDDLEETFCLNFTITEENYGATEVLELVPNGEDINVNKSNRQDFVNAYVDYVFNTSVAPLFECFYAGFHKVCGGKVLELFQPNELQAMVIGNTNYDWTELEKSTEYKGEYWADHPTIRLFWEVFHSLPLEKKKQFLLFLTGSDRIPILGMKCLKLVIQPTGGGEHYLPVAHTCFNLLDLPKYTTLETLREKLLQAIDHNQGFNLA
;
A
#
# COMPACT_ATOMS: atom_id res chain seq x y z
N MET A 1 31.33 42.89 -0.27
CA MET A 1 29.92 43.15 -0.61
C MET A 1 29.75 44.61 -1.02
N LEU A 2 28.99 44.88 -2.08
CA LEU A 2 28.61 46.24 -2.51
C LEU A 2 27.12 46.48 -2.29
N CYS A 3 26.77 47.67 -1.80
CA CYS A 3 25.41 48.06 -1.45
C CYS A 3 25.04 49.39 -2.12
N TRP A 4 23.85 49.50 -2.74
CA TRP A 4 23.31 50.76 -3.27
C TRP A 4 21.77 50.78 -3.25
N GLY A 5 21.18 51.98 -3.34
CA GLY A 5 19.74 52.24 -3.26
C GLY A 5 19.34 53.03 -2.01
N ASN A 6 18.12 52.83 -1.51
CA ASN A 6 17.59 53.55 -0.34
C ASN A 6 18.26 53.10 0.97
N ALA A 7 18.67 54.05 1.82
CA ALA A 7 19.34 53.84 3.10
C ALA A 7 18.64 54.49 4.31
N SER A 8 17.43 55.06 4.14
CA SER A 8 16.76 55.92 5.14
C SER A 8 16.55 55.26 6.52
N TYR A 9 16.43 53.94 6.59
CA TYR A 9 16.24 53.18 7.83
C TYR A 9 17.49 52.42 8.29
N GLY A 10 18.64 52.64 7.63
CA GLY A 10 19.89 51.91 7.88
C GLY A 10 19.95 50.51 7.30
N GLN A 11 19.02 50.17 6.40
CA GLN A 11 18.86 48.82 5.85
C GLN A 11 19.97 48.38 4.87
N LEU A 12 20.87 49.29 4.45
CA LEU A 12 22.09 48.90 3.74
C LEU A 12 23.18 48.34 4.66
N GLY A 13 23.02 48.42 5.98
CA GLY A 13 23.98 47.91 6.97
C GLY A 13 25.32 48.64 7.02
N LEU A 14 25.45 49.78 6.31
CA LEU A 14 26.70 50.57 6.26
C LEU A 14 27.05 51.21 7.61
N GLY A 15 26.03 51.59 8.39
CA GLY A 15 26.19 52.23 9.70
C GLY A 15 26.82 53.63 9.65
N GLY A 16 26.27 54.58 10.42
CA GLY A 16 26.88 55.91 10.58
C GLY A 16 26.94 56.78 9.32
N ILE A 17 26.09 56.50 8.31
CA ILE A 17 25.88 57.35 7.15
C ILE A 17 24.62 58.22 7.33
N ASP A 18 24.70 59.47 6.89
CA ASP A 18 23.58 60.44 6.92
C ASP A 18 22.82 60.50 5.57
N GLU A 19 23.37 59.91 4.51
CA GLU A 19 22.73 59.86 3.19
C GLU A 19 21.52 58.91 3.18
N GLU A 20 20.40 59.39 2.63
CA GLU A 20 19.17 58.59 2.48
C GLU A 20 19.15 57.73 1.21
N ILE A 21 19.94 58.09 0.19
CA ILE A 21 20.01 57.38 -1.09
C ILE A 21 21.48 57.25 -1.50
N VAL A 22 21.93 56.01 -1.68
CA VAL A 22 23.26 55.67 -2.18
C VAL A 22 23.13 55.34 -3.67
N LEU A 23 23.53 56.26 -4.53
CA LEU A 23 23.37 56.14 -6.00
C LEU A 23 24.43 55.24 -6.65
N GLU A 24 25.54 54.99 -5.96
CA GLU A 24 26.67 54.21 -6.45
C GLU A 24 27.05 53.07 -5.49
N PRO A 25 27.43 51.88 -5.99
CA PRO A 25 27.81 50.75 -5.15
C PRO A 25 28.92 51.10 -4.13
N ARG A 26 28.63 50.98 -2.83
CA ARG A 26 29.60 51.20 -1.73
C ARG A 26 29.93 49.91 -0.99
N LYS A 27 31.17 49.79 -0.51
CA LYS A 27 31.63 48.64 0.28
C LYS A 27 31.13 48.71 1.72
N CYS A 28 30.63 47.59 2.25
CA CYS A 28 30.26 47.46 3.66
C CYS A 28 31.44 46.89 4.48
N GLU A 29 31.96 47.67 5.44
CA GLU A 29 33.13 47.30 6.25
C GLU A 29 32.81 46.37 7.45
N TYR A 30 31.54 46.29 7.90
CA TYR A 30 31.16 45.43 9.04
C TYR A 30 31.45 43.94 8.79
N PHE A 31 31.33 43.51 7.54
CA PHE A 31 31.58 42.12 7.14
C PHE A 31 33.00 41.89 6.63
N HIS A 32 33.94 42.81 6.91
CA HIS A 32 35.35 42.55 6.64
C HIS A 32 35.83 41.34 7.45
N GLY A 33 36.32 40.29 6.77
CA GLY A 33 36.73 39.03 7.41
C GLY A 33 35.57 38.10 7.82
N LYS A 34 34.31 38.47 7.58
CA LYS A 34 33.14 37.58 7.76
C LYS A 34 32.68 37.05 6.41
N GLN A 35 32.48 35.74 6.30
CA GLN A 35 31.98 35.12 5.06
C GLN A 35 30.46 35.18 5.01
N VAL A 36 29.91 36.25 4.40
CA VAL A 36 28.47 36.37 4.15
C VAL A 36 28.09 35.53 2.95
N CYS A 37 27.09 34.67 3.14
CA CYS A 37 26.78 33.61 2.21
C CYS A 37 25.39 33.76 1.55
N ASP A 38 24.46 34.42 2.23
CA ASP A 38 23.15 34.81 1.70
C ASP A 38 22.67 36.14 2.31
N VAL A 39 21.79 36.84 1.59
CA VAL A 39 21.24 38.14 2.01
C VAL A 39 19.75 38.24 1.69
N GLY A 40 18.93 38.38 2.73
CA GLY A 40 17.50 38.66 2.60
C GLY A 40 17.24 40.16 2.63
N CYS A 41 16.70 40.73 1.54
CA CYS A 41 16.49 42.18 1.42
C CYS A 41 14.99 42.52 1.54
N GLY A 42 14.58 43.14 2.65
CA GLY A 42 13.22 43.61 2.86
C GLY A 42 12.99 45.04 2.37
N ARG A 43 11.82 45.64 2.68
CA ARG A 43 11.53 47.03 2.30
C ARG A 43 12.34 48.05 3.12
N ARG A 44 12.46 47.79 4.42
CA ARG A 44 13.11 48.68 5.40
C ARG A 44 14.11 47.95 6.31
N HIS A 45 14.42 46.70 6.02
CA HIS A 45 15.38 45.88 6.76
C HIS A 45 16.11 44.92 5.84
N THR A 46 17.25 44.43 6.30
CA THR A 46 18.07 43.44 5.60
C THR A 46 18.57 42.42 6.61
N ALA A 47 18.54 41.16 6.22
CA ALA A 47 19.10 40.03 6.96
C ALA A 47 20.31 39.47 6.21
N PHE A 48 21.32 39.03 6.95
CA PHE A 48 22.57 38.49 6.46
C PHE A 48 22.79 37.12 7.10
N LEU A 49 23.13 36.13 6.29
CA LEU A 49 23.47 34.78 6.72
C LEU A 49 24.99 34.57 6.56
N LEU A 50 25.64 34.07 7.60
CA LEU A 50 27.05 33.68 7.56
C LEU A 50 27.21 32.18 7.23
N GLU A 51 28.43 31.76 6.86
CA GLU A 51 28.72 30.36 6.54
C GLU A 51 28.54 29.38 7.71
N ASP A 52 28.63 29.85 8.95
CA ASP A 52 28.40 29.05 10.16
C ASP A 52 26.91 28.89 10.51
N GLY A 53 26.00 29.44 9.69
CA GLY A 53 24.56 29.39 9.88
C GLY A 53 24.00 30.49 10.81
N THR A 54 24.83 31.42 11.29
CA THR A 54 24.38 32.53 12.14
C THR A 54 23.71 33.65 11.33
N VAL A 55 22.67 34.25 11.92
CA VAL A 55 21.82 35.25 11.28
C VAL A 55 22.00 36.63 11.92
N TYR A 56 22.27 37.64 11.09
CA TYR A 56 22.35 39.04 11.48
C TYR A 56 21.29 39.88 10.76
N THR A 57 20.73 40.89 11.41
CA THR A 57 19.70 41.77 10.86
C THR A 57 19.97 43.24 11.14
N CYS A 58 19.54 44.12 10.24
CA CYS A 58 19.55 45.58 10.46
C CYS A 58 18.37 46.26 9.75
N GLY A 59 18.03 47.46 10.20
CA GLY A 59 17.01 48.33 9.63
C GLY A 59 15.92 48.72 10.64
N CYS A 60 14.71 48.87 10.12
CA CYS A 60 13.47 49.12 10.88
C CYS A 60 13.00 47.86 11.61
N ASN A 61 12.45 48.03 12.83
CA ASN A 61 11.90 46.94 13.66
C ASN A 61 10.51 47.24 14.24
N ASP A 62 9.75 48.15 13.63
CA ASP A 62 8.46 48.62 14.15
C ASP A 62 7.47 47.45 14.36
N LEU A 63 7.56 46.46 13.46
CA LEU A 63 6.72 45.27 13.39
C LEU A 63 7.51 43.99 13.75
N GLY A 64 8.64 44.12 14.45
CA GLY A 64 9.42 42.98 14.92
C GLY A 64 10.21 42.22 13.85
N GLN A 65 10.31 42.74 12.63
CA GLN A 65 10.91 42.06 11.47
C GLN A 65 12.41 41.72 11.61
N LEU A 66 13.12 42.31 12.59
CA LEU A 66 14.52 41.99 12.86
C LEU A 66 14.69 40.77 13.79
N GLY A 67 13.64 40.31 14.49
CA GLY A 67 13.75 39.15 15.38
C GLY A 67 14.47 39.43 16.71
N HIS A 68 14.79 40.71 16.98
CA HIS A 68 15.33 41.23 18.24
C HIS A 68 14.53 42.47 18.68
N GLU A 69 14.84 43.06 19.84
CA GLU A 69 13.94 44.05 20.47
C GLU A 69 13.90 45.43 19.76
N LYS A 70 15.02 45.91 19.21
CA LYS A 70 15.17 47.31 18.77
C LYS A 70 15.63 47.44 17.32
N SER A 71 15.30 48.57 16.68
CA SER A 71 15.83 48.96 15.36
C SER A 71 17.34 49.21 15.42
N ARG A 72 18.05 48.93 14.32
CA ARG A 72 19.52 49.03 14.24
C ARG A 72 20.00 49.46 12.87
N LYS A 73 20.89 50.47 12.80
CA LYS A 73 21.56 50.86 11.54
C LYS A 73 22.81 50.03 11.22
N LYS A 74 23.28 49.21 12.15
CA LYS A 74 24.37 48.25 12.00
C LYS A 74 23.83 46.83 12.19
N PRO A 75 24.38 45.80 11.51
CA PRO A 75 23.94 44.41 11.70
C PRO A 75 24.09 43.93 13.16
N GLU A 76 23.06 43.26 13.69
CA GLU A 76 22.99 42.63 15.03
C GLU A 76 22.50 41.18 14.90
N GLN A 77 23.00 40.27 15.74
CA GLN A 77 22.67 38.84 15.69
C GLN A 77 21.26 38.55 16.22
N VAL A 78 20.56 37.60 15.58
CA VAL A 78 19.24 37.11 16.01
C VAL A 78 19.42 35.93 16.97
N VAL A 79 19.62 36.25 18.25
CA VAL A 79 19.91 35.27 19.33
C VAL A 79 18.86 34.16 19.47
N ALA A 80 17.61 34.43 19.10
CA ALA A 80 16.53 33.44 19.13
C ALA A 80 16.74 32.23 18.20
N LEU A 81 17.68 32.31 17.25
CA LEU A 81 18.02 31.25 16.31
C LEU A 81 19.34 30.54 16.67
N ASP A 82 20.01 30.87 17.78
CA ASP A 82 21.35 30.32 18.12
C ASP A 82 21.38 28.79 18.28
N ALA A 83 20.25 28.16 18.60
CA ALA A 83 20.13 26.71 18.69
C ALA A 83 19.86 26.02 17.33
N GLN A 84 19.81 26.77 16.23
CA GLN A 84 19.49 26.30 14.89
C GLN A 84 20.62 26.64 13.92
N ILE A 85 20.87 25.76 12.95
CA ILE A 85 21.80 26.05 11.84
C ILE A 85 20.95 26.49 10.65
N ILE A 86 20.99 27.79 10.32
CA ILE A 86 20.20 28.36 9.22
C ILE A 86 20.95 28.16 7.90
N VAL A 87 20.23 27.68 6.88
CA VAL A 87 20.77 27.40 5.55
C VAL A 87 20.26 28.36 4.48
N ALA A 88 19.11 29.00 4.70
CA ALA A 88 18.57 30.01 3.79
C ALA A 88 17.68 31.02 4.52
N MET A 89 17.55 32.23 3.97
CA MET A 89 16.71 33.29 4.53
C MET A 89 16.07 34.15 3.45
N SER A 90 14.93 34.77 3.78
CA SER A 90 14.30 35.75 2.90
C SER A 90 13.51 36.80 3.68
N CYS A 91 13.56 38.04 3.23
CA CYS A 91 12.87 39.17 3.87
C CYS A 91 11.76 39.72 2.97
N GLY A 92 10.57 39.90 3.55
CA GLY A 92 9.45 40.57 2.90
C GLY A 92 9.39 42.06 3.23
N GLU A 93 8.20 42.68 3.18
CA GLU A 93 8.08 44.11 3.47
C GLU A 93 8.39 44.41 4.94
N SER A 94 7.86 43.57 5.83
CA SER A 94 8.02 43.70 7.27
C SER A 94 7.95 42.34 7.96
N HIS A 95 8.37 41.28 7.27
CA HIS A 95 8.52 39.93 7.82
C HIS A 95 9.79 39.27 7.29
N THR A 96 10.22 38.22 7.97
CA THR A 96 11.42 37.45 7.63
C THR A 96 11.13 35.96 7.78
N LEU A 97 11.66 35.16 6.85
CA LEU A 97 11.67 33.71 6.89
C LEU A 97 13.10 33.20 7.00
N ALA A 98 13.31 32.12 7.75
CA ALA A 98 14.56 31.39 7.84
C ALA A 98 14.31 29.88 7.72
N LEU A 99 15.16 29.17 6.99
CA LEU A 99 15.12 27.72 6.82
C LEU A 99 16.34 27.12 7.52
N ASN A 100 16.15 26.10 8.35
CA ASN A 100 17.25 25.38 8.99
C ASN A 100 17.65 24.09 8.25
N ASP A 101 18.76 23.49 8.67
CA ASP A 101 19.32 22.22 8.23
C ASP A 101 18.40 20.99 8.44
N LYS A 102 17.36 21.10 9.27
CA LYS A 102 16.28 20.11 9.47
C LYS A 102 15.12 20.26 8.49
N GLY A 103 15.14 21.28 7.64
CA GLY A 103 14.04 21.61 6.73
C GLY A 103 12.87 22.33 7.38
N GLN A 104 13.07 22.88 8.57
CA GLN A 104 12.07 23.65 9.31
C GLN A 104 12.14 25.12 8.91
N ILE A 105 10.96 25.73 8.70
CA ILE A 105 10.84 27.15 8.38
C ILE A 105 10.41 27.93 9.62
N PHE A 106 11.17 28.96 9.96
CA PHE A 106 10.85 29.95 10.96
C PHE A 106 10.35 31.23 10.30
N SER A 107 9.37 31.88 10.91
CA SER A 107 8.79 33.14 10.44
C SER A 107 8.60 34.13 11.58
N TRP A 108 8.81 35.42 11.31
CA TRP A 108 8.52 36.51 12.24
C TRP A 108 8.33 37.83 11.49
N GLY A 109 7.75 38.82 12.17
CA GLY A 109 7.39 40.14 11.67
C GLY A 109 5.87 40.32 11.57
N LEU A 110 5.41 41.10 10.60
CA LEU A 110 3.99 41.34 10.30
C LEU A 110 3.31 40.07 9.75
N GLY A 111 2.11 39.76 10.24
CA GLY A 111 1.34 38.57 9.86
C GLY A 111 -0.13 38.81 9.46
N SER A 112 -0.57 40.07 9.36
CA SER A 112 -1.96 40.46 9.09
C SER A 112 -2.55 39.95 7.77
N ASP A 113 -1.70 39.62 6.79
CA ASP A 113 -2.10 39.04 5.49
C ASP A 113 -1.86 37.52 5.45
N GLY A 114 -1.46 36.89 6.55
CA GLY A 114 -1.18 35.47 6.65
C GLY A 114 0.20 35.06 6.11
N GLN A 115 1.07 36.02 5.77
CA GLN A 115 2.41 35.81 5.18
C GLN A 115 3.39 35.03 6.07
N LEU A 116 3.10 34.90 7.37
CA LEU A 116 3.89 34.10 8.30
C LEU A 116 3.57 32.60 8.21
N GLY A 117 2.40 32.22 7.68
CA GLY A 117 2.04 30.80 7.53
C GLY A 117 1.61 30.10 8.82
N LEU A 118 1.37 30.82 9.92
CA LEU A 118 1.15 30.27 11.27
C LEU A 118 -0.29 29.77 11.55
N ASN A 119 -1.07 29.41 10.52
CA ASN A 119 -2.48 29.00 10.62
C ASN A 119 -3.44 30.04 11.24
N ASN A 120 -2.96 31.23 11.60
CA ASN A 120 -3.73 32.33 12.16
C ASN A 120 -3.33 33.66 11.49
N PHE A 121 -4.14 34.71 11.70
CA PHE A 121 -3.85 36.07 11.26
C PHE A 121 -3.35 36.91 12.46
N GLU A 122 -2.30 36.45 13.13
CA GLU A 122 -1.62 37.26 14.14
C GLU A 122 -1.04 38.53 13.50
N GLU A 123 -1.27 39.68 14.13
CA GLU A 123 -0.84 40.97 13.57
C GLU A 123 0.69 41.06 13.50
N CYS A 124 1.40 40.67 14.56
CA CYS A 124 2.86 40.80 14.61
C CYS A 124 3.48 39.72 15.51
N VAL A 125 4.55 39.08 15.03
CA VAL A 125 5.36 38.09 15.75
C VAL A 125 6.78 38.62 15.86
N ARG A 126 7.25 39.00 17.06
CA ARG A 126 8.58 39.63 17.23
C ARG A 126 9.75 38.64 17.36
N VAL A 127 9.45 37.38 17.64
CA VAL A 127 10.44 36.31 17.87
C VAL A 127 10.21 35.22 16.82
N PRO A 128 11.26 34.70 16.17
CA PRO A 128 11.15 33.59 15.21
C PRO A 128 10.26 32.45 15.72
N ARG A 129 9.21 32.10 14.96
CA ARG A 129 8.32 30.97 15.25
C ARG A 129 8.32 29.96 14.12
N PHE A 130 8.33 28.69 14.49
CA PHE A 130 8.25 27.58 13.55
C PHE A 130 6.86 27.51 12.88
N ILE A 131 6.82 27.31 11.56
CA ILE A 131 5.59 27.11 10.76
C ILE A 131 5.05 25.69 11.00
N CYS A 132 4.61 25.41 12.23
CA CYS A 132 3.81 24.25 12.63
C CYS A 132 3.40 24.39 14.11
N GLN A 133 2.33 25.11 14.39
CA GLN A 133 1.60 24.94 15.66
C GLN A 133 0.10 24.96 15.37
N SER A 134 -0.52 23.78 15.41
CA SER A 134 -1.88 23.67 15.93
C SER A 134 -1.75 23.21 17.38
N TYR A 135 -2.08 24.08 18.33
CA TYR A 135 -2.39 23.65 19.69
C TYR A 135 -3.54 22.64 19.61
N SER A 136 -3.30 21.43 20.12
CA SER A 136 -4.18 20.27 20.03
C SER A 136 -5.35 20.29 21.02
N ASP A 137 -5.86 21.46 21.43
CA ASP A 137 -6.87 21.53 22.50
C ASP A 137 -8.31 21.85 22.06
N ASP A 138 -8.56 22.23 20.79
CA ASP A 138 -9.92 22.62 20.34
C ASP A 138 -10.61 21.64 19.38
N GLU A 139 -9.96 20.55 18.97
CA GLU A 139 -10.55 19.58 18.03
C GLU A 139 -11.68 18.75 18.67
N THR A 140 -11.79 18.74 20.01
CA THR A 140 -12.87 18.09 20.78
C THR A 140 -14.14 18.94 20.93
N ARG A 141 -14.12 20.26 20.63
CA ARG A 141 -15.28 21.15 20.81
C ARG A 141 -16.00 21.52 19.51
N LEU A 142 -15.30 21.51 18.38
CA LEU A 142 -15.87 21.92 17.09
C LEU A 142 -16.51 20.76 16.31
N GLN A 143 -16.08 19.50 16.51
CA GLN A 143 -16.75 18.35 15.90
C GLN A 143 -18.16 18.11 16.47
N THR A 144 -18.37 18.33 17.76
CA THR A 144 -19.69 18.18 18.40
C THR A 144 -20.70 19.20 17.88
N THR A 145 -20.24 20.42 17.57
CA THR A 145 -21.11 21.51 17.08
C THR A 145 -21.45 21.37 15.60
N LEU A 146 -20.50 20.93 14.75
CA LEU A 146 -20.73 20.74 13.31
C LEU A 146 -21.55 19.47 12.98
N THR A 147 -21.48 18.44 13.85
CA THR A 147 -22.31 17.23 13.71
C THR A 147 -23.77 17.49 14.10
N PHE A 148 -24.02 18.50 14.94
CA PHE A 148 -25.38 18.91 15.31
C PHE A 148 -26.06 19.75 14.20
N ILE A 149 -25.32 20.61 13.51
CA ILE A 149 -25.88 21.48 12.44
C ILE A 149 -26.15 20.69 11.15
N ARG A 150 -25.36 19.65 10.84
CA ARG A 150 -25.58 18.78 9.65
C ARG A 150 -26.83 17.91 9.71
N LYS A 151 -27.47 17.77 10.88
CA LYS A 151 -28.76 17.05 11.01
C LYS A 151 -29.99 17.91 10.75
N GLN A 152 -29.87 19.20 10.44
CA GLN A 152 -31.03 20.10 10.27
C GLN A 152 -31.24 20.72 8.89
N THR A 153 -30.38 20.48 7.90
CA THR A 153 -30.62 21.00 6.54
C THR A 153 -30.40 19.94 5.48
N ASN A 154 -31.51 19.34 5.02
CA ASN A 154 -31.56 18.58 3.78
C ASN A 154 -31.50 19.56 2.61
N ASN A 155 -30.33 19.70 1.98
CA ASN A 155 -30.29 20.08 0.57
C ASN A 155 -28.99 19.57 -0.08
N ASP A 156 -29.16 18.57 -0.94
CA ASP A 156 -28.17 18.07 -1.86
C ASP A 156 -27.99 19.04 -3.03
N ARG A 157 -26.71 19.36 -3.29
CA ARG A 157 -26.09 19.91 -4.52
C ARG A 157 -25.26 21.15 -4.24
N LEU A 158 -23.98 20.92 -3.97
CA LEU A 158 -22.88 21.80 -4.37
C LEU A 158 -21.59 20.97 -4.36
N SER A 159 -21.04 20.73 -5.55
CA SER A 159 -19.69 20.19 -5.74
C SER A 159 -18.68 21.24 -5.28
N VAL A 160 -18.30 21.22 -4.01
CA VAL A 160 -17.24 22.07 -3.48
C VAL A 160 -15.90 21.39 -3.70
N SER A 161 -15.08 21.97 -4.57
CA SER A 161 -13.66 21.62 -4.71
C SER A 161 -12.97 21.80 -3.35
N VAL A 162 -12.62 20.71 -2.69
CA VAL A 162 -11.96 20.73 -1.37
C VAL A 162 -10.52 21.25 -1.55
N ASN A 163 -10.31 22.55 -1.31
CA ASN A 163 -8.97 23.10 -1.11
C ASN A 163 -8.42 22.55 0.22
N ARG A 164 -7.41 21.68 0.13
CA ARG A 164 -6.72 21.11 1.29
C ARG A 164 -5.76 22.18 1.83
N ASN A 165 -6.05 22.72 3.02
CA ASN A 165 -5.11 23.57 3.75
C ASN A 165 -3.99 22.69 4.32
N ILE A 166 -2.74 23.01 4.00
CA ILE A 166 -1.55 22.35 4.54
C ILE A 166 -1.28 22.95 5.92
N LYS A 167 -1.30 22.11 6.97
CA LYS A 167 -1.14 22.55 8.37
C LYS A 167 0.34 22.69 8.80
N SER A 168 1.28 22.05 8.08
CA SER A 168 2.72 22.04 8.37
C SER A 168 3.53 21.68 7.11
N LEU A 169 4.75 22.22 6.96
CA LEU A 169 5.71 21.81 5.93
C LEU A 169 6.84 20.91 6.47
N SER A 170 6.76 20.49 7.73
CA SER A 170 7.82 19.73 8.43
C SER A 170 8.26 18.44 7.73
N ASP A 171 7.33 17.78 7.04
CA ASP A 171 7.55 16.45 6.47
C ASP A 171 8.00 16.51 4.99
N VAL A 172 8.06 17.72 4.44
CA VAL A 172 8.50 18.01 3.06
C VAL A 172 9.90 18.61 3.12
N GLN A 173 10.78 18.15 2.24
CA GLN A 173 12.15 18.65 2.20
C GLN A 173 12.21 20.00 1.50
N ILE A 174 12.09 21.09 2.26
CA ILE A 174 12.17 22.45 1.74
C ILE A 174 13.63 22.83 1.47
N THR A 175 13.93 23.29 0.26
CA THR A 175 15.28 23.69 -0.15
C THR A 175 15.47 25.19 -0.31
N GLN A 176 14.37 25.95 -0.42
CA GLN A 176 14.44 27.40 -0.54
C GLN A 176 13.18 28.04 0.03
N VAL A 177 13.34 29.26 0.56
CA VAL A 177 12.24 30.15 0.95
C VAL A 177 12.38 31.48 0.20
N ALA A 178 11.26 32.12 -0.14
CA ALA A 178 11.25 33.46 -0.75
C ALA A 178 10.08 34.28 -0.20
N CYS A 179 10.29 35.58 -0.01
CA CYS A 179 9.32 36.51 0.54
C CYS A 179 9.08 37.64 -0.43
N GLY A 180 7.81 37.91 -0.73
CA GLY A 180 7.41 39.19 -1.28
C GLY A 180 6.99 40.14 -0.17
N TYR A 181 6.32 41.25 -0.50
CA TYR A 181 5.92 42.21 0.54
C TYR A 181 4.96 41.61 1.56
N TRP A 182 3.91 40.98 1.03
CA TRP A 182 2.79 40.48 1.81
C TRP A 182 2.54 38.99 1.60
N HIS A 183 3.51 38.27 1.02
CA HIS A 183 3.36 36.85 0.70
C HIS A 183 4.71 36.13 0.78
N SER A 184 4.64 34.82 0.78
CA SER A 184 5.75 33.92 1.06
C SER A 184 5.65 32.67 0.22
N HIS A 185 6.81 32.10 -0.10
CA HIS A 185 6.96 30.89 -0.90
C HIS A 185 7.98 29.95 -0.28
N ALA A 186 7.81 28.66 -0.57
CA ALA A 186 8.79 27.62 -0.28
C ALA A 186 8.91 26.67 -1.47
N LEU A 187 10.11 26.17 -1.73
CA LEU A 187 10.41 25.22 -2.81
C LEU A 187 10.89 23.89 -2.21
N SER A 188 10.19 22.78 -2.48
CA SER A 188 10.65 21.44 -2.09
C SER A 188 11.78 20.94 -2.97
N ARG A 189 12.53 19.94 -2.48
CA ARG A 189 13.57 19.27 -3.27
C ARG A 189 12.99 18.59 -4.50
N GLY A 190 11.78 18.03 -4.41
CA GLY A 190 11.06 17.45 -5.55
C GLY A 190 10.38 18.48 -6.47
N GLY A 191 10.73 19.76 -6.35
CA GLY A 191 10.33 20.81 -7.31
C GLY A 191 8.97 21.44 -7.04
N GLN A 192 8.34 21.14 -5.91
CA GLN A 192 7.01 21.66 -5.59
C GLN A 192 7.11 23.07 -5.01
N VAL A 193 6.31 24.00 -5.53
CA VAL A 193 6.27 25.38 -5.04
C VAL A 193 5.03 25.58 -4.17
N PHE A 194 5.25 25.96 -2.91
CA PHE A 194 4.22 26.36 -1.97
C PHE A 194 4.14 27.89 -1.91
N SER A 195 2.94 28.42 -1.67
CA SER A 195 2.66 29.85 -1.60
C SER A 195 1.62 30.17 -0.53
N TRP A 196 1.81 31.27 0.19
CA TRP A 196 0.85 31.77 1.18
C TRP A 196 1.02 33.29 1.38
N GLY A 197 0.04 33.92 2.01
CA GLY A 197 -0.08 35.35 2.27
C GLY A 197 -1.12 36.03 1.38
N GLN A 198 -0.89 37.30 1.06
CA GLN A 198 -1.77 38.13 0.25
C GLN A 198 -1.84 37.68 -1.20
N ASN A 199 -3.04 37.74 -1.80
CA ASN A 199 -3.27 37.32 -3.19
C ASN A 199 -4.09 38.32 -4.04
N ARG A 200 -3.99 39.62 -3.75
CA ARG A 200 -4.79 40.67 -4.43
C ARG A 200 -4.57 40.71 -5.95
N TYR A 201 -3.36 40.43 -6.41
CA TYR A 201 -2.95 40.51 -7.82
C TYR A 201 -2.65 39.14 -8.45
N GLY A 202 -2.90 38.04 -7.72
CA GLY A 202 -2.54 36.70 -8.19
C GLY A 202 -1.11 36.28 -7.88
N GLN A 203 -0.40 36.99 -6.99
CA GLN A 203 1.00 36.71 -6.64
C GLN A 203 1.22 35.33 -5.99
N LEU A 204 0.17 34.61 -5.58
CA LEU A 204 0.32 33.24 -5.12
C LEU A 204 0.28 32.22 -6.27
N GLY A 205 -0.13 32.60 -7.48
CA GLY A 205 -0.16 31.70 -8.64
C GLY A 205 -1.25 30.61 -8.57
N LEU A 206 -2.20 30.73 -7.64
CA LEU A 206 -3.21 29.71 -7.33
C LEU A 206 -4.43 29.70 -8.29
N GLY A 207 -4.38 30.43 -9.41
CA GLY A 207 -5.51 30.55 -10.36
C GLY A 207 -6.72 31.31 -9.80
N LYS A 208 -6.58 31.95 -8.63
CA LYS A 208 -7.58 32.79 -7.98
C LYS A 208 -6.93 34.11 -7.53
N LYS A 209 -7.72 35.17 -7.36
CA LYS A 209 -7.28 36.47 -6.83
C LYS A 209 -8.20 36.94 -5.69
N GLY A 210 -7.70 37.82 -4.83
CA GLY A 210 -8.47 38.52 -3.80
C GLY A 210 -8.21 38.02 -2.38
N GLN A 211 -8.51 36.76 -2.08
CA GLN A 211 -8.41 36.24 -0.71
C GLN A 211 -6.96 35.96 -0.28
N SER A 212 -6.55 36.51 0.86
CA SER A 212 -5.29 36.16 1.53
C SER A 212 -5.36 34.74 2.13
N ILE A 213 -4.25 34.02 2.11
CA ILE A 213 -4.14 32.62 2.52
C ILE A 213 -3.12 32.53 3.66
N SER A 214 -3.53 32.16 4.87
CA SER A 214 -2.64 32.07 6.03
C SER A 214 -1.89 30.75 6.19
N THR A 215 -2.07 29.82 5.24
CA THR A 215 -1.47 28.48 5.27
C THR A 215 -0.80 28.16 3.93
N PRO A 216 0.36 27.49 3.90
CA PRO A 216 1.01 27.10 2.65
C PRO A 216 0.04 26.36 1.69
N GLN A 217 0.02 26.73 0.41
CA GLN A 217 -0.73 26.02 -0.64
C GLN A 217 0.16 25.74 -1.85
N ILE A 218 0.06 24.52 -2.39
CA ILE A 218 0.80 24.11 -3.59
C ILE A 218 0.27 24.82 -4.83
N ILE A 219 1.19 25.33 -5.66
CA ILE A 219 0.88 25.88 -6.98
C ILE A 219 0.75 24.73 -7.99
N LYS A 220 -0.47 24.21 -8.14
CA LYS A 220 -0.75 23.02 -8.97
C LYS A 220 -0.34 23.16 -10.44
N SER A 221 -0.41 24.37 -11.00
CA SER A 221 -0.04 24.66 -12.38
C SER A 221 1.46 24.50 -12.68
N LEU A 222 2.30 24.39 -11.63
CA LEU A 222 3.73 24.16 -11.74
C LEU A 222 4.15 22.70 -11.45
N GLN A 223 3.21 21.81 -11.12
CA GLN A 223 3.54 20.42 -10.78
C GLN A 223 4.16 19.68 -11.97
N GLY A 224 5.19 18.86 -11.68
CA GLY A 224 5.93 18.09 -12.68
C GLY A 224 7.05 18.85 -13.41
N ILE A 225 7.21 20.15 -13.14
CA ILE A 225 8.33 20.93 -13.68
C ILE A 225 9.43 21.05 -12.59
N PRO A 226 10.68 20.68 -12.89
CA PRO A 226 11.76 20.82 -11.92
C PRO A 226 12.18 22.28 -11.78
N PHE A 227 12.11 22.83 -10.56
CA PHE A 227 12.53 24.20 -10.25
C PHE A 227 13.83 24.24 -9.46
N ALA A 228 14.71 25.15 -9.87
CA ALA A 228 15.97 25.46 -9.22
C ALA A 228 15.86 26.59 -8.21
N GLN A 229 15.09 27.63 -8.54
CA GLN A 229 15.03 28.86 -7.73
C GLN A 229 13.61 29.43 -7.70
N ILE A 230 13.20 29.97 -6.55
CA ILE A 230 12.05 30.87 -6.39
C ILE A 230 12.52 32.25 -5.95
N SER A 231 11.79 33.29 -6.35
CA SER A 231 11.99 34.66 -5.87
C SER A 231 10.67 35.41 -5.84
N ALA A 232 10.53 36.37 -4.95
CA ALA A 232 9.30 37.14 -4.81
C ALA A 232 9.62 38.62 -4.61
N GLY A 233 8.90 39.46 -5.34
CA GLY A 233 8.96 40.91 -5.24
C GLY A 233 7.80 41.47 -4.44
N GLY A 234 7.49 42.76 -4.60
CA GLY A 234 6.45 43.39 -3.78
C GLY A 234 5.09 42.70 -3.91
N ALA A 235 4.59 42.57 -5.13
CA ALA A 235 3.32 41.91 -5.40
C ALA A 235 3.40 40.97 -6.62
N HIS A 236 4.60 40.46 -6.93
CA HIS A 236 4.85 39.51 -8.01
C HIS A 236 5.82 38.43 -7.56
N SER A 237 5.80 37.30 -8.25
CA SER A 237 6.55 36.10 -7.90
C SER A 237 7.16 35.46 -9.13
N PHE A 238 8.16 34.64 -8.88
CA PHE A 238 9.01 34.06 -9.89
C PHE A 238 9.43 32.62 -9.54
N ALA A 239 9.57 31.78 -10.57
CA ALA A 239 10.18 30.46 -10.47
C ALA A 239 11.11 30.16 -11.67
N LEU A 240 12.36 29.76 -11.40
CA LEU A 240 13.40 29.36 -12.37
C LEU A 240 13.44 27.85 -12.49
N THR A 241 13.34 27.31 -13.70
CA THR A 241 13.46 25.86 -13.91
C THR A 241 14.90 25.39 -13.75
N LEU A 242 15.07 24.15 -13.27
CA LEU A 242 16.35 23.44 -13.23
C LEU A 242 16.87 23.05 -14.63
N SER A 243 15.98 23.03 -15.64
CA SER A 243 16.32 22.62 -17.02
C SER A 243 17.50 23.40 -17.60
N GLY A 244 18.26 22.75 -18.50
CA GLY A 244 19.39 23.37 -19.21
C GLY A 244 19.01 24.65 -19.98
N GLU A 245 17.73 24.84 -20.29
CA GLU A 245 17.20 26.04 -20.95
C GLU A 245 17.08 27.27 -20.02
N GLY A 246 17.09 27.11 -18.70
CA GLY A 246 16.95 28.23 -17.75
C GLY A 246 15.60 28.96 -17.84
N GLY A 247 14.50 28.22 -18.02
CA GLY A 247 13.16 28.78 -18.18
C GLY A 247 12.68 29.60 -16.98
N VAL A 248 12.10 30.77 -17.25
CA VAL A 248 11.66 31.76 -16.25
C VAL A 248 10.14 31.86 -16.24
N PHE A 249 9.49 31.63 -15.09
CA PHE A 249 8.04 31.81 -14.91
C PHE A 249 7.74 32.95 -13.96
N THR A 250 6.85 33.87 -14.33
CA THR A 250 6.46 35.02 -13.51
C THR A 250 4.94 35.09 -13.34
N PHE A 251 4.48 35.60 -12.20
CA PHE A 251 3.06 35.80 -11.89
C PHE A 251 2.85 36.91 -10.85
N GLY A 252 1.61 37.39 -10.69
CA GLY A 252 1.22 38.48 -9.81
C GLY A 252 1.08 39.82 -10.53
N ALA A 253 1.51 40.90 -9.89
CA ALA A 253 1.31 42.25 -10.37
C ALA A 253 2.27 42.61 -11.52
N GLY A 254 1.75 43.03 -12.68
CA GLY A 254 2.55 43.53 -13.80
C GLY A 254 2.45 45.03 -14.08
N GLY A 255 1.82 45.85 -13.23
CA GLY A 255 1.50 47.26 -13.53
C GLY A 255 2.69 48.15 -13.95
N TYR A 256 3.92 47.79 -13.61
CA TYR A 256 5.15 48.50 -13.99
C TYR A 256 6.01 47.74 -15.01
N GLY A 257 5.55 46.58 -15.47
CA GLY A 257 6.30 45.71 -16.38
C GLY A 257 7.21 44.69 -15.69
N GLN A 258 7.11 44.53 -14.37
CA GLN A 258 8.00 43.68 -13.57
C GLN A 258 7.89 42.17 -13.84
N LEU A 259 6.91 41.74 -14.63
CA LEU A 259 6.75 40.36 -15.10
C LEU A 259 7.51 40.10 -16.42
N GLY A 260 7.93 41.14 -17.14
CA GLY A 260 8.74 40.99 -18.36
C GLY A 260 8.00 40.53 -19.61
N HIS A 261 6.68 40.31 -19.56
CA HIS A 261 5.85 39.86 -20.70
C HIS A 261 5.50 40.95 -21.73
N ASN A 262 6.29 42.01 -21.81
CA ASN A 262 6.02 43.20 -22.64
C ASN A 262 4.59 43.77 -22.45
N SER A 263 4.05 43.64 -21.24
CA SER A 263 2.68 44.00 -20.88
C SER A 263 2.65 44.58 -19.46
N THR A 264 1.55 45.27 -19.13
CA THR A 264 1.27 45.78 -17.77
C THR A 264 0.18 45.00 -17.04
N ASN A 265 -0.26 43.86 -17.59
CA ASN A 265 -1.32 43.04 -17.03
C ASN A 265 -0.86 42.27 -15.78
N HIS A 266 -1.80 41.95 -14.90
CA HIS A 266 -1.60 41.01 -13.80
C HIS A 266 -1.77 39.58 -14.29
N GLU A 267 -0.94 38.65 -13.79
CA GLU A 267 -0.97 37.25 -14.17
C GLU A 267 -1.33 36.40 -12.94
N ILE A 268 -2.50 35.76 -12.94
CA ILE A 268 -2.97 34.94 -11.79
C ILE A 268 -2.44 33.51 -11.79
N ASN A 269 -1.89 33.08 -12.93
CA ASN A 269 -1.22 31.81 -13.12
C ASN A 269 0.23 32.09 -13.55
N PRO A 270 1.19 31.25 -13.14
CA PRO A 270 2.57 31.32 -13.63
C PRO A 270 2.63 31.30 -15.16
N ARG A 271 3.32 32.28 -15.75
CA ARG A 271 3.51 32.42 -17.20
C ARG A 271 5.00 32.48 -17.54
N LYS A 272 5.42 31.74 -18.57
CA LYS A 272 6.82 31.74 -19.04
C LYS A 272 7.18 33.09 -19.69
N VAL A 273 8.36 33.64 -19.38
CA VAL A 273 8.90 34.87 -20.00
C VAL A 273 9.64 34.47 -21.28
N PHE A 274 9.01 34.68 -22.43
CA PHE A 274 9.56 34.28 -23.72
C PHE A 274 10.76 35.11 -24.15
N GLU A 275 10.83 36.38 -23.74
CA GLU A 275 11.92 37.31 -24.05
C GLU A 275 13.27 36.90 -23.46
N LEU A 276 13.29 35.98 -22.48
CA LEU A 276 14.50 35.40 -21.91
C LEU A 276 14.83 34.01 -22.51
N MET A 277 14.00 33.47 -23.40
CA MET A 277 14.29 32.19 -24.06
C MET A 277 15.57 32.28 -24.90
N GLY A 278 16.33 31.19 -24.93
CA GLY A 278 17.62 31.10 -25.62
C GLY A 278 18.80 31.67 -24.82
N SER A 279 18.54 32.38 -23.72
CA SER A 279 19.55 32.75 -22.73
C SER A 279 19.43 31.83 -21.52
N VAL A 280 20.52 31.19 -21.11
CA VAL A 280 20.53 30.31 -19.95
C VAL A 280 20.59 31.16 -18.68
N VAL A 281 19.42 31.57 -18.19
CA VAL A 281 19.29 32.32 -16.95
C VAL A 281 19.64 31.41 -15.78
N THR A 282 20.55 31.85 -14.92
CA THR A 282 20.96 31.08 -13.73
C THR A 282 20.54 31.72 -12.44
N GLN A 283 20.34 33.04 -12.39
CA GLN A 283 19.92 33.75 -11.17
C GLN A 283 18.85 34.78 -11.48
N ILE A 284 17.82 34.85 -10.64
CA ILE A 284 16.83 35.93 -10.63
C ILE A 284 16.71 36.53 -9.24
N ALA A 285 16.56 37.86 -9.19
CA ALA A 285 16.26 38.58 -7.96
C ALA A 285 15.11 39.58 -8.17
N CYS A 286 14.09 39.52 -7.32
CA CYS A 286 12.94 40.41 -7.38
C CYS A 286 13.04 41.52 -6.33
N GLY A 287 12.89 42.78 -6.75
CA GLY A 287 12.68 43.91 -5.85
C GLY A 287 11.20 44.26 -5.69
N ARG A 288 10.90 45.47 -5.21
CA ARG A 288 9.53 45.95 -4.96
C ARG A 288 8.63 45.82 -6.19
N GLN A 289 9.09 46.41 -7.29
CA GLN A 289 8.35 46.52 -8.55
C GLN A 289 9.31 46.36 -9.73
N HIS A 290 10.43 45.65 -9.54
CA HIS A 290 11.41 45.33 -10.57
C HIS A 290 11.98 43.94 -10.38
N THR A 291 12.61 43.43 -11.43
CA THR A 291 13.19 42.09 -11.49
C THR A 291 14.53 42.18 -12.20
N LEU A 292 15.53 41.45 -11.68
CA LEU A 292 16.87 41.27 -12.25
C LEU A 292 17.03 39.81 -12.68
N ALA A 293 17.68 39.59 -13.83
CA ALA A 293 18.03 38.27 -14.34
C ALA A 293 19.49 38.24 -14.77
N PHE A 294 20.22 37.18 -14.44
CA PHE A 294 21.64 37.03 -14.78
C PHE A 294 21.87 35.82 -15.70
N THR A 295 22.65 36.05 -16.75
CA THR A 295 23.04 35.03 -17.75
C THR A 295 24.57 34.89 -17.78
N PRO A 296 25.14 33.86 -17.11
CA PRO A 296 26.59 33.72 -16.95
C PRO A 296 27.35 33.59 -18.27
N SER A 297 26.80 32.85 -19.25
CA SER A 297 27.45 32.61 -20.55
C SER A 297 27.78 33.90 -21.31
N SER A 298 27.04 34.98 -21.05
CA SER A 298 27.25 36.29 -21.67
C SER A 298 27.73 37.35 -20.67
N GLY A 299 27.83 37.03 -19.37
CA GLY A 299 28.05 37.98 -18.28
C GLY A 299 26.99 39.08 -18.18
N LYS A 300 25.87 38.94 -18.91
CA LYS A 300 24.84 39.96 -19.03
C LYS A 300 23.87 39.87 -17.87
N MET A 301 23.57 41.03 -17.28
CA MET A 301 22.48 41.20 -16.33
C MET A 301 21.37 42.03 -16.99
N ASP A 302 20.16 41.50 -17.01
CA ASP A 302 18.96 42.17 -17.51
C ASP A 302 18.06 42.62 -16.36
N SER A 303 17.40 43.76 -16.50
CA SER A 303 16.46 44.33 -15.54
C SER A 303 15.18 44.82 -16.21
N PHE A 304 14.05 44.71 -15.50
CA PHE A 304 12.74 45.17 -15.97
C PHE A 304 11.82 45.54 -14.80
N GLY A 305 10.84 46.41 -15.03
CA GLY A 305 9.92 46.96 -14.03
C GLY A 305 10.08 48.47 -13.78
N LEU A 306 9.87 48.90 -12.53
CA LEU A 306 9.95 50.30 -12.07
C LEU A 306 11.41 50.80 -12.09
N GLY A 307 11.65 51.97 -12.69
CA GLY A 307 12.97 52.60 -12.79
C GLY A 307 13.19 53.86 -11.94
N GLY A 308 12.16 54.35 -11.24
CA GLY A 308 12.15 55.69 -10.66
C GLY A 308 13.26 56.02 -9.64
N ASN A 309 13.82 55.03 -8.95
CA ASN A 309 14.90 55.18 -7.97
C ASN A 309 16.26 54.74 -8.52
N GLY A 310 16.36 54.52 -9.84
CA GLY A 310 17.58 54.01 -10.49
C GLY A 310 17.82 52.51 -10.27
N GLN A 311 16.88 51.79 -9.65
CA GLN A 311 17.03 50.37 -9.26
C GLN A 311 17.22 49.41 -10.44
N LEU A 312 16.89 49.84 -11.67
CA LEU A 312 17.14 49.07 -12.89
C LEU A 312 18.59 49.17 -13.39
N GLY A 313 19.35 50.18 -12.95
CA GLY A 313 20.72 50.40 -13.41
C GLY A 313 20.87 50.63 -14.93
N THR A 314 19.83 51.06 -15.65
CA THR A 314 19.87 51.25 -17.11
C THR A 314 20.35 52.65 -17.57
N ARG A 315 20.89 53.46 -16.63
CA ARG A 315 21.15 54.90 -16.79
C ARG A 315 19.91 55.72 -17.17
N SER A 316 18.74 55.25 -16.77
CA SER A 316 17.45 55.90 -17.00
C SER A 316 16.54 55.64 -15.80
N SER A 317 15.67 56.60 -15.50
CA SER A 317 14.60 56.46 -14.51
C SER A 317 13.29 55.89 -15.09
N CYS A 318 13.28 55.56 -16.39
CA CYS A 318 12.09 55.04 -17.07
C CYS A 318 11.82 53.57 -16.72
N ASN A 319 10.53 53.22 -16.66
CA ASN A 319 10.09 51.84 -16.48
C ASN A 319 10.39 50.99 -17.73
N ARG A 320 10.58 49.69 -17.55
CA ARG A 320 10.83 48.73 -18.63
C ARG A 320 9.83 47.58 -18.56
N LYS A 321 9.10 47.35 -19.65
CA LYS A 321 8.07 46.29 -19.74
C LYS A 321 8.62 44.93 -20.18
N SER A 322 9.84 44.92 -20.70
CA SER A 322 10.57 43.75 -21.17
C SER A 322 12.00 43.82 -20.62
N PRO A 323 12.71 42.67 -20.50
CA PRO A 323 14.09 42.63 -20.06
C PRO A 323 15.00 43.61 -20.83
N ALA A 324 15.77 44.40 -20.09
CA ALA A 324 16.71 45.38 -20.66
C ALA A 324 18.08 45.30 -19.95
N PRO A 325 19.21 45.46 -20.67
CA PRO A 325 20.54 45.28 -20.08
C PRO A 325 20.86 46.35 -19.01
N VAL A 326 21.35 45.90 -17.85
CA VAL A 326 21.90 46.77 -16.80
C VAL A 326 23.23 47.35 -17.26
N LYS A 327 23.40 48.67 -17.15
CA LYS A 327 24.58 49.40 -17.62
C LYS A 327 25.53 49.69 -16.45
N GLY A 328 26.62 48.92 -16.32
CA GLY A 328 27.65 49.08 -15.27
C GLY A 328 29.07 48.73 -15.74
N ILE A 329 30.05 48.79 -14.84
CA ILE A 329 31.46 48.41 -15.08
C ILE A 329 31.57 46.87 -15.00
N TYR A 330 30.98 46.21 -15.99
CA TYR A 330 31.17 44.80 -16.29
C TYR A 330 31.61 44.74 -17.75
N PRO A 331 32.42 43.78 -18.20
CA PRO A 331 33.26 43.89 -19.39
C PRO A 331 32.44 43.90 -20.70
N TYR A 332 31.78 45.03 -20.98
CA TYR A 332 31.15 45.33 -22.26
C TYR A 332 32.04 46.25 -23.11
N ILE A 333 33.22 46.64 -22.60
CA ILE A 333 34.17 47.54 -23.27
C ILE A 333 35.45 46.80 -23.69
N TYR A 334 35.34 45.57 -24.20
CA TYR A 334 36.51 44.87 -24.79
C TYR A 334 36.55 44.87 -26.32
N PHE A 335 35.45 45.22 -27.01
CA PHE A 335 35.42 45.17 -28.48
C PHE A 335 35.59 46.54 -29.19
N LEU A 336 35.75 47.65 -28.46
CA LEU A 336 35.80 48.99 -29.07
C LEU A 336 36.98 49.89 -28.63
N LEU A 337 37.89 49.43 -27.76
CA LEU A 337 39.05 50.23 -27.35
C LEU A 337 40.37 49.68 -27.89
N PRO A 338 41.28 50.53 -28.42
CA PRO A 338 42.62 50.13 -28.81
C PRO A 338 43.44 49.62 -27.62
N SER A 339 44.26 48.61 -27.86
CA SER A 339 44.98 47.74 -26.91
C SER A 339 46.02 48.40 -25.96
N ARG A 340 45.97 49.72 -25.71
CA ARG A 340 46.98 50.44 -24.91
C ARG A 340 46.55 50.89 -23.50
N CYS A 341 45.32 50.62 -23.07
CA CYS A 341 44.82 51.02 -21.74
C CYS A 341 44.57 49.84 -20.77
N ILE A 342 45.11 48.65 -21.03
CA ILE A 342 44.72 47.39 -20.35
C ILE A 342 45.54 47.11 -19.06
N ALA A 343 46.48 47.96 -18.67
CA ALA A 343 47.46 47.58 -17.65
C ALA A 343 47.03 47.71 -16.16
N GLU A 344 45.89 48.33 -15.81
CA GLU A 344 45.61 48.66 -14.39
C GLU A 344 44.16 48.46 -13.89
N MET A 345 43.26 47.75 -14.61
CA MET A 345 41.89 47.53 -14.12
C MET A 345 41.57 46.05 -13.84
N GLU A 346 41.37 45.74 -12.55
CA GLU A 346 40.98 44.43 -12.04
C GLU A 346 39.69 43.92 -12.70
N GLN A 347 39.74 42.68 -13.17
CA GLN A 347 38.66 42.01 -13.90
C GLN A 347 37.57 41.54 -12.91
N CYS A 348 36.55 42.37 -12.66
CA CYS A 348 35.43 42.04 -11.75
C CYS A 348 34.29 41.30 -12.49
N CYS A 349 33.93 40.11 -12.01
CA CYS A 349 32.78 39.32 -12.49
C CYS A 349 31.68 39.21 -11.42
N VAL A 350 30.40 39.23 -11.83
CA VAL A 350 29.26 39.11 -10.91
C VAL A 350 29.14 37.66 -10.45
N LYS A 351 29.27 37.44 -9.14
CA LYS A 351 29.10 36.14 -8.49
C LYS A 351 27.63 35.88 -8.14
N ARG A 352 26.96 36.84 -7.51
CA ARG A 352 25.55 36.67 -7.07
C ARG A 352 24.78 37.99 -7.05
N ILE A 353 23.52 37.96 -7.48
CA ILE A 353 22.61 39.13 -7.49
C ILE A 353 21.56 39.05 -6.38
N TYR A 354 21.21 40.19 -5.77
CA TYR A 354 20.11 40.31 -4.82
C TYR A 354 19.31 41.59 -5.07
N ALA A 355 18.03 41.56 -4.77
CA ALA A 355 17.14 42.71 -4.88
C ALA A 355 16.10 42.64 -3.76
N GLY A 356 15.65 43.80 -3.30
CA GLY A 356 14.65 43.92 -2.25
C GLY A 356 14.29 45.37 -2.03
N GLY A 357 13.01 45.66 -1.74
CA GLY A 357 12.55 47.04 -1.72
C GLY A 357 12.88 47.79 -3.01
N ASP A 358 13.41 49.01 -2.88
CA ASP A 358 13.91 49.80 -4.02
C ASP A 358 15.45 49.74 -4.11
N GLN A 359 16.05 48.62 -3.70
CA GLN A 359 17.51 48.39 -3.66
C GLN A 359 17.93 47.21 -4.53
N SER A 360 19.22 47.16 -4.87
CA SER A 360 19.84 46.05 -5.57
C SER A 360 21.27 45.88 -5.06
N PHE A 361 21.73 44.63 -5.00
CA PHE A 361 23.06 44.25 -4.55
C PHE A 361 23.67 43.28 -5.54
N ALA A 362 24.99 43.33 -5.68
CA ALA A 362 25.76 42.35 -6.44
C ALA A 362 27.04 42.03 -5.69
N ASN A 363 27.24 40.74 -5.41
CA ASN A 363 28.54 40.22 -4.99
C ASN A 363 29.40 40.01 -6.24
N TYR A 364 30.63 40.53 -6.21
CA TYR A 364 31.59 40.38 -7.30
C TYR A 364 32.82 39.60 -6.82
N CYS A 365 33.47 38.91 -7.75
CA CYS A 365 34.73 38.22 -7.53
C CYS A 365 35.72 38.62 -8.63
N THR A 366 37.02 38.51 -8.34
CA THR A 366 38.11 38.70 -9.30
C THR A 366 38.55 37.39 -9.96
N ASN A 367 38.04 36.24 -9.51
CA ASN A 367 38.37 34.92 -10.05
C ASN A 367 37.19 34.32 -10.85
N LEU A 368 37.41 34.08 -12.15
CA LEU A 368 36.44 33.51 -13.10
C LEU A 368 36.06 32.04 -12.81
N GLN A 369 36.85 31.32 -12.02
CA GLN A 369 36.58 29.91 -11.68
C GLN A 369 35.49 29.73 -10.60
N ASN A 370 35.03 30.81 -9.94
CA ASN A 370 34.10 30.79 -8.81
C ASN A 370 32.77 31.54 -9.09
N LEU A 371 32.15 31.31 -10.26
CA LEU A 371 30.82 31.84 -10.56
C LEU A 371 29.73 30.92 -9.98
N ASP A 372 28.82 31.46 -9.16
CA ASP A 372 27.73 30.67 -8.58
C ASP A 372 26.62 30.46 -9.63
N ASP A 373 26.34 29.20 -9.97
CA ASP A 373 25.10 28.81 -10.64
C ASP A 373 24.12 28.33 -9.58
N VAL A 374 23.09 29.11 -9.24
CA VAL A 374 22.15 28.73 -8.18
C VAL A 374 21.26 27.54 -8.55
N ARG A 375 21.33 27.07 -9.80
CA ARG A 375 20.73 25.79 -10.22
C ARG A 375 21.54 24.59 -9.70
N ILE A 376 22.82 24.78 -9.41
CA ILE A 376 23.68 23.78 -8.77
C ILE A 376 23.64 24.05 -7.26
N LYS A 377 23.03 23.13 -6.51
CA LYS A 377 22.91 23.27 -5.06
C LYS A 377 24.22 22.89 -4.38
N ASP A 378 24.64 23.70 -3.42
CA ASP A 378 25.79 23.40 -2.56
C ASP A 378 25.43 22.23 -1.62
N PRO A 379 26.14 21.09 -1.68
CA PRO A 379 25.87 19.94 -0.82
C PRO A 379 26.07 20.24 0.68
N HIS A 380 26.88 21.24 1.02
CA HIS A 380 27.13 21.64 2.41
C HIS A 380 26.07 22.60 2.98
N ARG A 381 25.14 23.10 2.15
CA ARG A 381 24.08 24.04 2.55
C ARG A 381 22.67 23.49 2.34
N GLY A 382 22.55 22.18 2.15
CA GLY A 382 21.27 21.48 2.04
C GLY A 382 20.76 20.96 3.39
N ILE A 383 19.50 20.50 3.40
CA ILE A 383 19.01 19.65 4.48
C ILE A 383 19.89 18.39 4.53
N CYS A 384 20.26 17.98 5.74
CA CYS A 384 21.10 16.80 5.93
C CYS A 384 20.43 15.55 5.34
N THR A 385 21.15 14.77 4.54
CA THR A 385 20.65 13.53 3.94
C THR A 385 21.63 12.40 4.18
N LEU A 386 21.12 11.19 4.40
CA LEU A 386 21.94 9.99 4.50
C LEU A 386 22.61 9.73 3.14
N THR A 387 23.93 9.86 3.12
CA THR A 387 24.77 9.64 1.94
C THR A 387 25.89 8.67 2.27
N GLU A 388 26.50 8.12 1.24
CA GLU A 388 27.63 7.19 1.40
C GLU A 388 28.79 7.82 2.19
N ASP A 389 29.13 9.07 1.89
CA ASP A 389 30.24 9.78 2.54
C ASP A 389 30.02 9.96 4.05
N ILE A 390 28.77 10.27 4.45
CA ILE A 390 28.40 10.40 5.86
C ILE A 390 28.44 9.05 6.57
N ILE A 391 27.98 7.98 5.93
CA ILE A 391 28.03 6.64 6.52
C ILE A 391 29.48 6.20 6.70
N GLN A 392 30.35 6.41 5.71
CA GLN A 392 31.78 6.11 5.84
C GLN A 392 32.43 6.90 6.98
N LYS A 393 32.09 8.18 7.13
CA LYS A 393 32.54 8.99 8.27
C LYS A 393 32.10 8.37 9.61
N TRP A 394 30.86 7.91 9.71
CA TRP A 394 30.35 7.27 10.92
C TRP A 394 31.01 5.93 11.20
N LEU A 395 31.30 5.12 10.17
CA LEU A 395 31.93 3.80 10.33
C LEU A 395 33.44 3.86 10.56
N ASN A 396 34.12 4.93 10.20
CA ASN A 396 35.57 5.07 10.38
C ASN A 396 36.03 5.33 11.82
N HIS A 397 35.11 5.45 12.79
CA HIS A 397 35.46 5.66 14.20
C HIS A 397 35.82 4.34 14.90
N SER A 398 36.65 4.42 15.95
CA SER A 398 37.02 3.24 16.74
C SER A 398 35.78 2.65 17.44
N PRO A 399 35.56 1.32 17.39
CA PRO A 399 34.40 0.67 18.01
C PRO A 399 34.35 0.97 19.52
N GLY A 400 33.18 1.39 20.01
CA GLY A 400 33.00 1.79 21.41
C GLY A 400 31.99 2.93 21.58
N ARG A 401 32.38 4.00 22.28
CA ARG A 401 31.48 5.15 22.53
C ARG A 401 31.44 6.06 21.31
N VAL A 402 30.25 6.24 20.75
CA VAL A 402 30.02 7.16 19.63
C VAL A 402 30.44 8.58 20.03
N PRO A 403 31.31 9.26 19.24
CA PRO A 403 31.63 10.66 19.43
C PRO A 403 30.37 11.54 19.40
N GLN A 404 30.34 12.60 20.22
CA GLN A 404 29.17 13.47 20.32
C GLN A 404 28.80 14.11 18.98
N GLU A 405 29.79 14.43 18.13
CA GLU A 405 29.57 14.96 16.79
C GLU A 405 28.79 13.98 15.91
N ILE A 406 29.20 12.71 15.87
CA ILE A 406 28.52 11.65 15.11
C ILE A 406 27.12 11.40 15.71
N SER A 407 26.99 11.37 17.03
CA SER A 407 25.69 11.21 17.70
C SER A 407 24.71 12.32 17.29
N ASN A 408 25.16 13.57 17.26
CA ASN A 408 24.34 14.71 16.86
C ASN A 408 23.95 14.64 15.38
N GLU A 409 24.84 14.19 14.50
CA GLU A 409 24.56 13.98 13.07
C GLU A 409 23.54 12.86 12.85
N ILE A 410 23.67 11.73 13.55
CA ILE A 410 22.71 10.62 13.51
C ILE A 410 21.34 11.13 13.97
N ASP A 411 21.28 11.83 15.10
CA ASP A 411 20.03 12.38 15.63
C ASP A 411 19.42 13.40 14.66
N LEU A 412 20.22 14.19 13.96
CA LEU A 412 19.74 15.13 12.96
C LEU A 412 19.05 14.43 11.78
N VAL A 413 19.67 13.38 11.23
CA VAL A 413 19.15 12.64 10.08
C VAL A 413 17.90 11.83 10.45
N PHE A 414 17.96 11.10 11.56
CA PHE A 414 16.91 10.14 11.94
C PHE A 414 15.78 10.73 12.78
N SER A 415 15.87 11.98 13.24
CA SER A 415 14.76 12.69 13.89
C SER A 415 13.82 13.43 12.92
N SER A 416 14.19 13.53 11.63
CA SER A 416 13.51 14.35 10.66
C SER A 416 13.03 13.56 9.42
N ALA A 417 11.73 13.60 9.17
CA ALA A 417 11.13 12.99 7.97
C ALA A 417 11.65 13.63 6.68
N SER A 418 11.95 14.93 6.70
CA SER A 418 12.46 15.66 5.54
C SER A 418 13.87 15.20 5.14
N CYS A 419 14.73 14.87 6.11
CA CYS A 419 16.07 14.34 5.89
C CYS A 419 16.01 12.97 5.19
N LEU A 420 15.22 12.04 5.74
CA LEU A 420 15.08 10.70 5.18
C LEU A 420 14.38 10.68 3.81
N ASN A 421 13.31 11.46 3.62
CA ASN A 421 12.64 11.58 2.32
C ASN A 421 13.58 12.11 1.22
N GLY A 422 14.58 12.91 1.60
CA GLY A 422 15.59 13.44 0.69
C GLY A 422 16.76 12.54 0.38
N SER A 423 16.94 11.46 1.16
CA SER A 423 18.13 10.61 1.10
C SER A 423 18.05 9.57 -0.03
N PHE A 424 16.85 9.22 -0.47
CA PHE A 424 16.60 8.06 -1.34
C PHE A 424 15.85 8.44 -2.62
N LEU A 425 16.07 9.65 -3.14
CA LEU A 425 15.39 10.12 -4.35
C LEU A 425 15.98 9.45 -5.60
N SER A 426 15.13 8.98 -6.51
CA SER A 426 15.60 8.43 -7.79
C SER A 426 16.26 9.54 -8.61
N MET A 427 17.46 9.26 -9.10
CA MET A 427 18.22 10.14 -10.01
C MET A 427 18.08 9.70 -11.47
N SER A 428 17.30 8.65 -11.75
CA SER A 428 17.06 8.07 -13.07
C SER A 428 15.68 8.45 -13.60
N HIS A 429 15.53 8.60 -14.92
CA HIS A 429 14.29 9.07 -15.54
C HIS A 429 13.21 7.95 -15.56
N PRO A 430 11.96 8.18 -15.13
CA PRO A 430 11.40 9.45 -14.66
C PRO A 430 11.90 9.83 -13.26
N ASP A 431 12.48 11.02 -13.19
CA ASP A 431 13.15 11.57 -12.02
C ASP A 431 12.15 11.82 -10.88
N HIS A 432 12.64 12.03 -9.66
CA HIS A 432 11.84 12.30 -8.47
C HIS A 432 10.93 13.55 -8.55
N TYR A 433 11.13 14.41 -9.55
CA TYR A 433 10.24 15.54 -9.89
C TYR A 433 8.87 15.13 -10.44
N SER A 434 8.71 13.87 -10.84
CA SER A 434 7.46 13.32 -11.41
C SER A 434 6.56 12.62 -10.38
N THR A 435 6.85 12.80 -9.08
CA THR A 435 6.10 12.15 -8.01
C THR A 435 4.61 12.47 -8.08
N SER A 436 3.82 11.40 -8.04
CA SER A 436 2.37 11.42 -8.26
C SER A 436 1.72 10.26 -7.52
N SER A 437 0.40 10.12 -7.63
CA SER A 437 -0.33 8.97 -7.07
C SER A 437 0.05 7.61 -7.68
N LYS A 438 0.87 7.59 -8.74
CA LYS A 438 1.34 6.38 -9.44
C LYS A 438 2.84 6.16 -9.29
N CYS A 439 3.63 7.21 -9.12
CA CYS A 439 5.09 7.13 -9.00
C CYS A 439 5.55 7.79 -7.69
N SER A 440 6.28 7.06 -6.85
CA SER A 440 6.82 7.57 -5.58
C SER A 440 8.01 8.52 -5.80
N GLY A 441 8.78 8.33 -6.87
CA GLY A 441 10.03 9.07 -7.14
C GLY A 441 11.21 8.68 -6.23
N VAL A 442 11.12 7.52 -5.57
CA VAL A 442 12.12 7.01 -4.61
C VAL A 442 12.87 5.83 -5.23
N ASP A 443 14.18 5.78 -5.01
CA ASP A 443 15.00 4.61 -5.28
C ASP A 443 15.00 3.67 -4.06
N MET A 444 14.16 2.64 -4.14
CA MET A 444 14.03 1.63 -3.08
C MET A 444 15.30 0.78 -2.90
N ASN A 445 16.08 0.57 -3.96
CA ASN A 445 17.33 -0.18 -3.87
C ASN A 445 18.41 0.62 -3.16
N MET A 446 18.51 1.92 -3.44
CA MET A 446 19.39 2.83 -2.73
C MET A 446 19.04 2.90 -1.23
N ALA A 447 17.75 3.00 -0.89
CA ALA A 447 17.30 2.95 0.51
C ALA A 447 17.78 1.68 1.22
N ARG A 448 17.55 0.51 0.62
CA ARG A 448 17.98 -0.78 1.15
C ARG A 448 19.49 -0.85 1.35
N ILE A 449 20.28 -0.43 0.36
CA ILE A 449 21.75 -0.48 0.41
C ILE A 449 22.28 0.42 1.53
N LEU A 450 21.82 1.68 1.61
CA LEU A 450 22.31 2.63 2.61
C LEU A 450 21.90 2.23 4.03
N PHE A 451 20.67 1.76 4.24
CA PHE A 451 20.25 1.26 5.56
C PHE A 451 21.02 0.02 6.00
N HIS A 452 21.25 -0.94 5.10
CA HIS A 452 22.08 -2.10 5.40
C HIS A 452 23.55 -1.74 5.65
N ARG A 453 24.06 -0.69 4.99
CA ARG A 453 25.45 -0.24 5.19
C ARG A 453 25.64 0.47 6.52
N VAL A 454 24.67 1.25 6.99
CA VAL A 454 24.78 1.98 8.27
C VAL A 454 24.52 1.07 9.48
N ILE A 455 23.70 0.03 9.34
CA ILE A 455 23.43 -0.94 10.40
C ILE A 455 24.32 -2.17 10.21
N GLN A 456 25.54 -2.11 10.77
CA GLN A 456 26.51 -3.21 10.76
C GLN A 456 26.62 -3.87 12.13
N GLN A 457 26.95 -5.17 12.13
CA GLN A 457 27.17 -5.92 13.38
C GLN A 457 28.40 -5.46 14.15
N ASP A 458 29.39 -4.87 13.48
CA ASP A 458 30.63 -4.38 14.09
C ASP A 458 30.45 -3.07 14.87
N HIS A 459 29.33 -2.35 14.65
CA HIS A 459 29.02 -1.06 15.27
C HIS A 459 27.58 -1.03 15.85
N PRO A 460 27.26 -1.88 16.84
CA PRO A 460 25.93 -1.93 17.45
C PRO A 460 25.50 -0.61 18.11
N GLU A 461 26.46 0.21 18.56
CA GLU A 461 26.22 1.52 19.16
C GLU A 461 25.54 2.51 18.20
N ILE A 462 25.88 2.46 16.90
CA ILE A 462 25.25 3.30 15.86
C ILE A 462 23.80 2.86 15.67
N ALA A 463 23.57 1.54 15.55
CA ALA A 463 22.23 0.97 15.39
C ALA A 463 21.31 1.32 16.58
N GLN A 464 21.82 1.26 17.81
CA GLN A 464 21.09 1.67 19.02
C GLN A 464 20.75 3.17 19.03
N GLN A 465 21.69 4.03 18.64
CA GLN A 465 21.42 5.47 18.56
C GLN A 465 20.35 5.78 17.49
N ILE A 466 20.43 5.13 16.33
CA ILE A 466 19.41 5.26 15.28
C ILE A 466 18.04 4.81 15.80
N ALA A 467 17.96 3.63 16.44
CA ALA A 467 16.72 3.11 17.01
C ALA A 467 16.12 4.09 18.05
N ALA A 468 16.94 4.62 18.95
CA ALA A 468 16.51 5.60 19.95
C ALA A 468 15.99 6.90 19.32
N SER A 469 16.61 7.36 18.24
CA SER A 469 16.18 8.57 17.52
C SER A 469 14.85 8.35 16.78
N LEU A 470 14.68 7.19 16.14
CA LEU A 470 13.43 6.80 15.48
C LEU A 470 12.26 6.71 16.47
N GLU A 471 12.48 6.03 17.60
CA GLU A 471 11.48 5.83 18.65
C GLU A 471 11.06 7.15 19.31
N LYS A 472 12.02 7.99 19.70
CA LYS A 472 11.72 9.20 20.51
C LYS A 472 11.35 10.41 19.66
N ASN A 473 11.91 10.54 18.46
CA ASN A 473 11.84 11.80 17.71
C ASN A 473 11.05 11.71 16.41
N LEU A 474 11.16 10.63 15.64
CA LEU A 474 10.55 10.55 14.30
C LEU A 474 9.13 9.97 14.33
N ILE A 475 8.97 8.72 14.79
CA ILE A 475 7.71 7.98 14.67
C ILE A 475 6.54 8.67 15.38
N PRO A 476 6.71 9.23 16.61
CA PRO A 476 5.63 9.95 17.29
C PRO A 476 5.22 11.27 16.61
N ARG A 477 6.05 11.81 15.70
CA ARG A 477 5.79 13.08 15.01
C ARG A 477 5.18 12.91 13.63
N LEU A 478 4.99 11.67 13.15
CA LEU A 478 4.37 11.41 11.85
C LEU A 478 2.92 11.88 11.81
N SER A 479 2.60 12.74 10.84
CA SER A 479 1.29 13.38 10.71
C SER A 479 0.22 12.44 10.11
N SER A 480 -0.99 12.46 10.67
CA SER A 480 -2.17 11.76 10.12
C SER A 480 -2.71 12.40 8.82
N SER A 481 -2.30 13.64 8.54
CA SER A 481 -2.69 14.37 7.34
C SER A 481 -1.46 15.03 6.71
N PRO A 482 -0.58 14.24 6.06
CA PRO A 482 0.62 14.76 5.43
C PRO A 482 0.30 15.89 4.45
N PRO A 483 1.16 16.91 4.37
CA PRO A 483 0.91 18.12 3.60
C PRO A 483 0.93 17.88 2.08
N ASP A 484 1.73 16.92 1.64
CA ASP A 484 1.91 16.55 0.25
C ASP A 484 2.16 15.03 0.13
N ILE A 485 2.01 14.49 -1.08
CA ILE A 485 2.34 13.10 -1.40
C ILE A 485 3.82 12.78 -1.18
N GLU A 486 4.75 13.73 -1.31
CA GLU A 486 6.19 13.52 -1.05
C GLU A 486 6.46 13.06 0.38
N ALA A 487 5.67 13.53 1.34
CA ALA A 487 5.81 13.12 2.73
C ALA A 487 5.48 11.64 2.94
N LEU A 488 4.75 11.00 2.01
CA LEU A 488 4.41 9.59 2.08
C LEU A 488 5.58 8.65 1.73
N ARG A 489 6.65 9.16 1.10
CA ARG A 489 7.81 8.36 0.68
C ARG A 489 8.47 7.60 1.84
N LEU A 490 8.52 8.22 3.02
CA LEU A 490 9.07 7.63 4.25
C LEU A 490 8.37 6.31 4.63
N TYR A 491 7.06 6.20 4.36
CA TYR A 491 6.30 4.99 4.67
C TYR A 491 6.68 3.81 3.77
N LEU A 492 7.32 4.07 2.63
CA LEU A 492 7.90 3.03 1.77
C LEU A 492 9.32 2.68 2.21
N THR A 493 10.16 3.69 2.48
CA THR A 493 11.59 3.50 2.70
C THR A 493 11.93 2.99 4.10
N LEU A 494 11.23 3.45 5.13
CA LEU A 494 11.59 3.14 6.52
C LEU A 494 11.49 1.64 6.86
N PRO A 495 10.50 0.87 6.36
CA PRO A 495 10.47 -0.60 6.55
C PRO A 495 11.64 -1.37 5.94
N GLU A 496 12.40 -0.78 5.01
CA GLU A 496 13.63 -1.41 4.46
C GLU A 496 14.80 -1.35 5.46
N CYS A 497 14.66 -0.59 6.55
CA CYS A 497 15.66 -0.48 7.59
C CYS A 497 15.81 -1.82 8.36
N PRO A 498 17.01 -2.41 8.46
CA PRO A 498 17.25 -3.67 9.17
C PRO A 498 16.75 -3.70 10.62
N LEU A 499 16.66 -2.53 11.29
CA LEU A 499 16.11 -2.42 12.64
C LEU A 499 14.66 -2.92 12.75
N PHE A 500 13.89 -2.88 11.66
CA PHE A 500 12.52 -3.39 11.64
C PHE A 500 12.47 -4.91 11.76
N LYS A 501 13.54 -5.65 11.40
CA LYS A 501 13.62 -7.11 11.51
C LYS A 501 14.07 -7.59 12.90
N ASP A 502 14.53 -6.68 13.76
CA ASP A 502 14.93 -7.04 15.12
C ASP A 502 13.69 -7.07 16.03
N ARG A 503 13.46 -8.23 16.67
CA ARG A 503 12.35 -8.49 17.59
C ARG A 503 12.31 -7.50 18.76
N ASN A 504 13.46 -6.98 19.20
CA ASN A 504 13.52 -5.98 20.27
C ASN A 504 12.84 -4.66 19.91
N ASN A 505 12.75 -4.34 18.61
CA ASN A 505 12.21 -3.09 18.09
C ASN A 505 10.74 -3.20 17.67
N TYR A 506 10.12 -4.38 17.75
CA TYR A 506 8.73 -4.57 17.28
C TYR A 506 7.75 -3.68 18.04
N VAL A 507 7.85 -3.65 19.36
CA VAL A 507 6.96 -2.88 20.25
C VAL A 507 7.25 -1.37 20.21
N THR A 508 8.52 -0.97 20.07
CA THR A 508 8.96 0.43 20.17
C THR A 508 8.95 1.17 18.83
N ILE A 509 9.16 0.46 17.71
CA ILE A 509 9.33 1.06 16.38
C ILE A 509 8.29 0.52 15.39
N VAL A 510 8.25 -0.79 15.16
CA VAL A 510 7.50 -1.38 14.02
C VAL A 510 5.98 -1.23 14.18
N ILE A 511 5.45 -1.53 15.37
CA ILE A 511 4.02 -1.40 15.67
C ILE A 511 3.60 0.07 15.75
N PRO A 512 4.32 0.97 16.45
CA PRO A 512 4.03 2.41 16.42
C PRO A 512 4.08 3.01 15.01
N PHE A 513 5.00 2.56 14.15
CA PHE A 513 5.03 2.97 12.74
C PHE A 513 3.75 2.54 11.98
N ALA A 514 3.32 1.28 12.13
CA ALA A 514 2.05 0.82 11.56
C ALA A 514 0.85 1.60 12.10
N LYS A 515 0.85 1.94 13.39
CA LYS A 515 -0.19 2.77 14.00
C LYS A 515 -0.24 4.17 13.37
N SER A 516 0.91 4.80 13.17
CA SER A 516 1.00 6.10 12.47
C SER A 516 0.50 6.00 11.03
N LEU A 517 0.80 4.90 10.32
CA LEU A 517 0.30 4.62 8.98
C LEU A 517 -1.23 4.44 8.96
N LEU A 518 -1.79 3.65 9.88
CA LEU A 518 -3.25 3.44 10.00
C LEU A 518 -4.02 4.70 10.40
N SER A 519 -3.33 5.70 10.98
CA SER A 519 -3.93 7.00 11.29
C SER A 519 -4.07 7.93 10.08
N LEU A 520 -3.47 7.57 8.93
CA LEU A 520 -3.53 8.36 7.71
C LEU A 520 -4.95 8.42 7.14
N LYS A 521 -5.30 9.56 6.54
CA LYS A 521 -6.55 9.71 5.79
C LYS A 521 -6.61 8.76 4.58
N GLU A 522 -7.81 8.32 4.21
CA GLU A 522 -8.04 7.39 3.09
C GLU A 522 -7.37 7.81 1.76
N ALA A 523 -7.30 9.11 1.47
CA ALA A 523 -6.65 9.59 0.25
C ALA A 523 -5.14 9.31 0.24
N ALA A 524 -4.47 9.38 1.39
CA ALA A 524 -3.04 9.07 1.52
C ALA A 524 -2.80 7.57 1.47
N LEU A 525 -3.63 6.77 2.17
CA LEU A 525 -3.59 5.31 2.11
C LEU A 525 -3.80 4.78 0.69
N ARG A 526 -4.67 5.43 -0.10
CA ARG A 526 -4.87 5.08 -1.51
C ARG A 526 -3.62 5.29 -2.36
N VAL A 527 -2.88 6.38 -2.11
CA VAL A 527 -1.61 6.65 -2.80
C VAL A 527 -0.56 5.61 -2.41
N LEU A 528 -0.41 5.31 -1.12
CA LEU A 528 0.49 4.25 -0.64
C LEU A 528 0.14 2.89 -1.25
N GLY A 529 -1.14 2.52 -1.25
CA GLY A 529 -1.61 1.28 -1.87
C GLY A 529 -1.31 1.19 -3.37
N ASN A 530 -1.35 2.32 -4.08
CA ASN A 530 -0.96 2.35 -5.50
C ASN A 530 0.54 2.16 -5.69
N TRP A 531 1.36 2.71 -4.79
CA TRP A 531 2.81 2.50 -4.86
C TRP A 531 3.19 1.07 -4.48
N TRP A 532 2.61 0.49 -3.43
CA TRP A 532 2.82 -0.92 -3.09
C TRP A 532 2.35 -1.87 -4.20
N SER A 533 1.30 -1.54 -4.96
CA SER A 533 0.90 -2.35 -6.12
C SER A 533 1.91 -2.37 -7.27
N THR A 534 2.94 -1.51 -7.24
CA THR A 534 4.03 -1.49 -8.23
C THR A 534 5.29 -2.19 -7.74
N PHE A 535 5.30 -2.75 -6.53
CA PHE A 535 6.46 -3.43 -5.98
C PHE A 535 6.73 -4.75 -6.69
N GLU A 536 8.01 -5.11 -6.79
CA GLU A 536 8.40 -6.46 -7.22
C GLU A 536 7.97 -7.49 -6.16
N PRO A 537 7.57 -8.72 -6.56
CA PRO A 537 7.08 -9.74 -5.64
C PRO A 537 7.97 -10.01 -4.42
N PRO A 538 9.32 -10.11 -4.54
CA PRO A 538 10.17 -10.34 -3.37
C PRO A 538 10.14 -9.18 -2.36
N VAL A 539 10.08 -7.94 -2.84
CA VAL A 539 10.06 -6.74 -1.98
C VAL A 539 8.74 -6.65 -1.23
N PHE A 540 7.63 -6.90 -1.94
CA PHE A 540 6.31 -6.93 -1.33
C PHE A 540 6.19 -8.06 -0.29
N GLN A 541 6.75 -9.24 -0.59
CA GLN A 541 6.76 -10.38 0.33
C GLN A 541 7.53 -10.07 1.62
N LEU A 542 8.69 -9.39 1.55
CA LEU A 542 9.45 -9.02 2.75
C LEU A 542 8.64 -8.17 3.74
N LEU A 543 7.78 -7.27 3.23
CA LEU A 543 6.91 -6.44 4.06
C LEU A 543 5.78 -7.26 4.71
N VAL A 544 5.23 -8.24 3.98
CA VAL A 544 4.22 -9.17 4.50
C VAL A 544 4.83 -10.06 5.59
N GLU A 545 6.00 -10.65 5.35
CA GLU A 545 6.70 -11.49 6.32
C GLU A 545 7.07 -10.72 7.60
N LEU A 546 7.54 -9.48 7.46
CA LEU A 546 7.82 -8.61 8.61
C LEU A 546 6.62 -8.51 9.57
N TYR A 547 5.42 -8.24 9.05
CA TYR A 547 4.25 -8.10 9.92
C TYR A 547 3.62 -9.43 10.34
N LYS A 548 3.86 -10.53 9.60
CA LYS A 548 3.58 -11.88 10.09
C LYS A 548 4.46 -12.21 11.29
N ASP A 549 5.76 -11.93 11.23
CA ASP A 549 6.69 -12.12 12.35
C ASP A 549 6.29 -11.31 13.58
N VAL A 550 5.82 -10.07 13.40
CA VAL A 550 5.29 -9.24 14.48
C VAL A 550 4.05 -9.88 15.13
N VAL A 551 3.12 -10.39 14.34
CA VAL A 551 1.93 -11.09 14.85
C VAL A 551 2.33 -12.35 15.62
N VAL A 552 3.22 -13.17 15.06
CA VAL A 552 3.74 -14.39 15.72
C VAL A 552 4.42 -14.04 17.05
N TYR A 553 5.26 -13.00 17.08
CA TYR A 553 5.91 -12.52 18.29
C TYR A 553 4.89 -12.12 19.38
N LEU A 554 3.86 -11.36 19.01
CA LEU A 554 2.80 -10.95 19.94
C LEU A 554 2.03 -12.19 20.47
N LEU A 555 1.68 -13.14 19.61
CA LEU A 555 0.98 -14.35 20.03
C LEU A 555 1.83 -15.25 20.92
N GLN A 556 3.14 -15.34 20.68
CA GLN A 556 4.08 -16.02 21.58
C GLN A 556 4.11 -15.37 22.96
N MET A 557 4.13 -14.04 23.03
CA MET A 557 4.03 -13.32 24.31
C MET A 557 2.70 -13.61 25.03
N HIS A 558 1.60 -13.68 24.28
CA HIS A 558 0.29 -14.04 24.85
C HIS A 558 0.29 -15.42 25.50
N LYS A 559 0.92 -16.40 24.85
CA LYS A 559 1.04 -17.78 25.35
C LYS A 559 1.85 -17.88 26.64
N VAL A 560 2.88 -17.03 26.82
CA VAL A 560 3.69 -16.96 28.05
C VAL A 560 2.93 -16.30 29.21
N GLY A 561 1.91 -15.52 28.91
CA GLY A 561 1.03 -14.85 29.87
C GLY A 561 1.33 -13.35 29.98
N ILE A 562 0.31 -12.53 29.71
CA ILE A 562 0.41 -11.07 29.73
C ILE A 562 -0.27 -10.53 31.00
N PRO A 563 0.38 -9.61 31.74
CA PRO A 563 -0.25 -8.94 32.88
C PRO A 563 -1.57 -8.25 32.49
N SER A 564 -2.58 -8.33 33.35
CA SER A 564 -3.92 -7.75 33.08
C SER A 564 -3.90 -6.25 32.78
N VAL A 565 -2.92 -5.52 33.30
CA VAL A 565 -2.72 -4.08 33.06
C VAL A 565 -2.28 -3.79 31.62
N GLU A 566 -1.53 -4.70 30.99
CA GLU A 566 -0.96 -4.53 29.65
C GLU A 566 -1.85 -5.12 28.55
N GLN A 567 -2.89 -5.87 28.92
CA GLN A 567 -3.74 -6.60 28.00
C GLN A 567 -4.45 -5.69 26.97
N ARG A 568 -4.81 -4.46 27.37
CA ARG A 568 -5.38 -3.46 26.44
C ARG A 568 -4.37 -2.98 25.40
N ILE A 569 -3.13 -2.76 25.82
CA ILE A 569 -2.04 -2.31 24.94
C ILE A 569 -1.71 -3.42 23.96
N PHE A 570 -1.56 -4.65 24.46
CA PHE A 570 -1.37 -5.84 23.65
C PHE A 570 -2.45 -6.01 22.57
N THR A 571 -3.71 -5.91 22.96
CA THR A 571 -4.85 -6.02 22.04
C THR A 571 -4.77 -4.97 20.93
N CYS A 572 -4.44 -3.73 21.29
CA CYS A 572 -4.26 -2.64 20.33
C CYS A 572 -3.09 -2.93 19.36
N PHE A 573 -1.99 -3.50 19.84
CA PHE A 573 -0.84 -3.87 19.01
C PHE A 573 -1.14 -5.02 18.05
N LEU A 574 -1.85 -6.05 18.52
CA LEU A 574 -2.28 -7.15 17.69
C LEU A 574 -3.25 -6.68 16.60
N ASP A 575 -4.25 -5.87 16.95
CA ASP A 575 -5.18 -5.27 15.98
C ASP A 575 -4.44 -4.40 14.95
N THR A 576 -3.53 -3.54 15.41
CA THR A 576 -2.72 -2.67 14.53
C THR A 576 -1.95 -3.49 13.50
N SER A 577 -1.32 -4.57 13.93
CA SER A 577 -0.50 -5.43 13.06
C SER A 577 -1.37 -6.18 12.04
N LEU A 578 -2.49 -6.75 12.47
CA LEU A 578 -3.42 -7.48 11.60
C LEU A 578 -4.13 -6.55 10.60
N ARG A 579 -4.52 -5.34 11.00
CA ARG A 579 -5.08 -4.33 10.11
C ARG A 579 -4.09 -3.86 9.05
N PHE A 580 -2.79 -3.80 9.39
CA PHE A 580 -1.80 -3.47 8.38
C PHE A 580 -1.62 -4.61 7.37
N LEU A 581 -1.59 -5.88 7.83
CA LEU A 581 -1.63 -7.03 6.94
C LEU A 581 -2.89 -7.05 6.05
N GLU A 582 -4.05 -6.65 6.57
CA GLU A 582 -5.31 -6.52 5.80
C GLU A 582 -5.18 -5.48 4.66
N ILE A 583 -4.50 -4.36 4.90
CA ILE A 583 -4.20 -3.37 3.85
C ILE A 583 -3.31 -3.97 2.77
N LEU A 584 -2.23 -4.66 3.15
CA LEU A 584 -1.33 -5.31 2.20
C LEU A 584 -2.08 -6.40 1.41
N HIS A 585 -2.91 -7.20 2.08
CA HIS A 585 -3.75 -8.20 1.45
C HIS A 585 -4.69 -7.59 0.41
N THR A 586 -5.38 -6.51 0.76
CA THR A 586 -6.27 -5.78 -0.15
C THR A 586 -5.52 -5.21 -1.36
N VAL A 587 -4.30 -4.71 -1.16
CA VAL A 587 -3.44 -4.22 -2.24
C VAL A 587 -3.03 -5.37 -3.16
N ASN A 588 -2.67 -6.52 -2.59
CA ASN A 588 -2.29 -7.72 -3.33
C ASN A 588 -3.43 -8.21 -4.24
N GLU A 589 -4.66 -8.30 -3.72
CA GLU A 589 -5.84 -8.71 -4.51
C GLU A 589 -6.15 -7.70 -5.62
N ARG A 590 -6.13 -6.40 -5.30
CA ARG A 590 -6.43 -5.34 -6.27
C ARG A 590 -5.41 -5.28 -7.42
N ALA A 591 -4.16 -5.65 -7.17
CA ALA A 591 -3.08 -5.63 -8.14
C ALA A 591 -2.97 -6.93 -8.98
N GLY A 592 -3.92 -7.86 -8.83
CA GLY A 592 -3.89 -9.14 -9.56
C GLY A 592 -2.92 -10.16 -8.99
N HIS A 593 -2.80 -10.21 -7.65
CA HIS A 593 -1.93 -11.12 -6.89
C HIS A 593 -0.43 -10.93 -7.17
N ILE A 594 0.14 -9.85 -6.62
CA ILE A 594 1.59 -9.57 -6.60
C ILE A 594 2.36 -10.78 -6.05
N ILE A 595 1.86 -11.37 -4.96
CA ILE A 595 2.32 -12.61 -4.37
C ILE A 595 1.15 -13.59 -4.23
N GLN A 596 1.48 -14.89 -4.19
CA GLN A 596 0.48 -15.94 -4.00
C GLN A 596 -0.23 -15.82 -2.64
N TYR A 597 -1.50 -16.22 -2.58
CA TYR A 597 -2.36 -16.07 -1.39
C TYR A 597 -1.80 -16.82 -0.17
N ASP A 598 -1.18 -17.99 -0.39
CA ASP A 598 -0.59 -18.83 0.67
C ASP A 598 0.56 -18.15 1.42
N LYS A 599 1.19 -17.13 0.83
CA LYS A 599 2.25 -16.36 1.51
C LYS A 599 1.73 -15.53 2.67
N PHE A 600 0.43 -15.29 2.75
CA PHE A 600 -0.20 -14.62 3.90
C PHE A 600 -0.51 -15.56 5.07
N TYR A 601 -0.41 -16.88 4.89
CA TYR A 601 -0.66 -17.84 5.97
C TYR A 601 0.38 -17.73 7.08
N ILE A 602 -0.09 -17.84 8.33
CA ILE A 602 0.72 -17.97 9.52
C ILE A 602 0.53 -19.41 10.03
N HIS A 603 1.48 -20.28 9.72
CA HIS A 603 1.37 -21.72 10.00
C HIS A 603 1.46 -22.04 11.51
N GLU A 604 2.10 -21.16 12.29
CA GLU A 604 2.26 -21.31 13.74
C GLU A 604 0.97 -21.03 14.53
N LEU A 605 -0.13 -20.62 13.87
CA LEU A 605 -1.37 -20.27 14.57
C LEU A 605 -1.95 -21.44 15.38
N ASP A 606 -1.95 -22.65 14.84
CA ASP A 606 -2.52 -23.83 15.53
C ASP A 606 -1.81 -24.14 16.86
N ASP A 607 -0.51 -23.83 16.95
CA ASP A 607 0.27 -24.00 18.18
C ASP A 607 0.14 -22.82 19.16
N LEU A 608 -0.24 -21.64 18.67
CA LEU A 608 -0.20 -20.40 19.46
C LEU A 608 -1.56 -19.98 20.01
N ILE A 609 -2.66 -20.34 19.34
CA ILE A 609 -4.02 -19.94 19.73
C ILE A 609 -4.99 -21.13 19.73
N ASP A 610 -6.01 -21.07 20.57
CA ASP A 610 -7.16 -21.97 20.45
C ASP A 610 -8.10 -21.44 19.35
N ILE A 611 -7.90 -21.94 18.14
CA ILE A 611 -8.68 -21.57 16.94
C ILE A 611 -10.19 -21.79 17.15
N ARG A 612 -10.59 -22.82 17.91
CA ARG A 612 -12.00 -23.14 18.14
C ARG A 612 -12.64 -22.09 19.04
N ASN A 613 -11.93 -21.69 20.10
CA ASN A 613 -12.43 -20.67 21.02
C ASN A 613 -12.46 -19.27 20.39
N ASP A 614 -11.49 -18.94 19.52
CA ASP A 614 -11.51 -17.70 18.74
C ASP A 614 -12.76 -17.61 17.85
N TYR A 615 -13.10 -18.71 17.16
CA TYR A 615 -14.31 -18.80 16.33
C TYR A 615 -15.60 -18.62 17.13
N VAL A 616 -15.72 -19.32 18.27
CA VAL A 616 -16.88 -19.20 19.16
C VAL A 616 -17.05 -17.75 19.61
N THR A 617 -15.96 -17.10 20.03
CA THR A 617 -15.96 -15.71 20.46
C THR A 617 -16.40 -14.78 19.32
N TRP A 618 -15.92 -15.03 18.09
CA TRP A 618 -16.28 -14.25 16.91
C TRP A 618 -17.77 -14.39 16.53
N ILE A 619 -18.32 -15.60 16.49
CA ILE A 619 -19.74 -15.84 16.18
C ILE A 619 -20.65 -15.27 17.27
N GLN A 620 -20.34 -15.47 18.55
CA GLN A 620 -21.15 -14.96 19.66
C GLN A 620 -21.33 -13.45 19.60
N ARG A 621 -20.27 -12.71 19.26
CA ARG A 621 -20.32 -11.25 19.10
C ARG A 621 -21.23 -10.80 17.96
N GLN A 622 -21.26 -11.56 16.88
CA GLN A 622 -22.12 -11.25 15.75
C GLN A 622 -23.59 -11.59 16.02
N MET A 623 -23.87 -12.67 16.77
CA MET A 623 -25.23 -13.05 17.16
C MET A 623 -25.80 -12.15 18.26
N TYR A 624 -24.97 -11.67 19.20
CA TYR A 624 -25.40 -10.84 20.33
C TYR A 624 -24.59 -9.53 20.45
N PRO A 625 -24.79 -8.55 19.55
CA PRO A 625 -24.06 -7.28 19.58
C PRO A 625 -24.30 -6.49 20.88
N MET A 626 -25.48 -6.64 21.49
CA MET A 626 -25.93 -5.84 22.64
C MET A 626 -25.35 -6.30 23.99
N VAL A 627 -24.91 -7.57 24.10
CA VAL A 627 -24.33 -8.14 25.33
C VAL A 627 -22.81 -7.90 25.41
N SER A 628 -22.18 -7.49 24.29
CA SER A 628 -20.73 -7.26 24.19
C SER A 628 -20.24 -5.90 24.73
N LEU A 629 -21.10 -5.07 25.29
CA LEU A 629 -20.76 -3.75 25.86
C LEU A 629 -19.76 -3.79 27.05
N GLY A 630 -19.38 -4.99 27.53
CA GLY A 630 -18.34 -5.20 28.55
C GLY A 630 -17.01 -5.81 28.06
N HIS A 631 -16.92 -6.24 26.79
CA HIS A 631 -15.74 -6.95 26.22
C HIS A 631 -15.20 -6.27 24.96
N ASP A 632 -15.07 -4.94 25.01
CA ASP A 632 -14.62 -4.05 23.92
C ASP A 632 -13.11 -4.20 23.55
N GLY A 633 -12.46 -5.30 23.93
CA GLY A 633 -11.00 -5.39 23.94
C GLY A 633 -10.40 -6.77 23.68
N VAL A 634 -11.07 -7.66 22.94
CA VAL A 634 -10.43 -8.92 22.46
C VAL A 634 -10.45 -8.90 20.94
N VAL A 635 -9.29 -9.05 20.31
CA VAL A 635 -9.18 -9.19 18.84
C VAL A 635 -9.44 -10.64 18.49
N THR A 636 -10.35 -10.89 17.55
CA THR A 636 -10.61 -12.24 17.02
C THR A 636 -9.92 -12.40 15.69
N LEU A 637 -9.05 -13.40 15.54
CA LEU A 637 -8.33 -13.63 14.28
C LEU A 637 -9.27 -14.03 13.14
N CYS A 638 -10.42 -14.64 13.43
CA CYS A 638 -11.48 -14.93 12.44
C CYS A 638 -11.97 -13.69 11.66
N ARG A 639 -11.66 -12.46 12.11
CA ARG A 639 -11.88 -11.22 11.34
C ARG A 639 -10.95 -11.10 10.13
N TYR A 640 -9.82 -11.79 10.12
CA TYR A 640 -8.75 -11.72 9.12
C TYR A 640 -8.51 -13.10 8.48
N PRO A 641 -9.41 -13.62 7.64
CA PRO A 641 -9.37 -15.01 7.16
C PRO A 641 -8.11 -15.39 6.39
N PHE A 642 -7.43 -14.41 5.79
CA PHE A 642 -6.24 -14.62 4.97
C PHE A 642 -5.00 -15.07 5.77
N VAL A 643 -5.02 -14.96 7.10
CA VAL A 643 -3.90 -15.41 7.96
C VAL A 643 -3.97 -16.90 8.27
N PHE A 644 -5.14 -17.53 8.12
CA PHE A 644 -5.32 -18.96 8.36
C PHE A 644 -4.98 -19.76 7.11
N ASP A 645 -4.26 -20.86 7.31
CA ASP A 645 -4.11 -21.86 6.26
C ASP A 645 -5.35 -22.74 6.13
N ALA A 646 -5.33 -23.63 5.13
CA ALA A 646 -6.47 -24.49 4.82
C ALA A 646 -6.78 -25.51 5.94
N GLN A 647 -5.77 -25.90 6.73
CA GLN A 647 -5.95 -26.82 7.86
C GLN A 647 -6.70 -26.12 9.01
N ALA A 648 -6.25 -24.93 9.40
CA ALA A 648 -6.90 -24.10 10.41
C ALA A 648 -8.36 -23.79 10.03
N LYS A 649 -8.62 -23.42 8.77
CA LYS A 649 -9.99 -23.16 8.28
C LYS A 649 -10.88 -24.40 8.32
N THR A 650 -10.30 -25.58 8.06
CA THR A 650 -11.04 -26.84 8.21
C THR A 650 -11.45 -27.06 9.67
N THR A 651 -10.56 -26.81 10.63
CA THR A 651 -10.88 -26.86 12.06
C THR A 651 -11.99 -25.86 12.44
N LEU A 652 -12.01 -24.66 11.84
CA LEU A 652 -13.11 -23.68 12.02
C LEU A 652 -14.45 -24.23 11.52
N LEU A 653 -14.48 -24.83 10.32
CA LEU A 653 -15.68 -25.44 9.76
C LEU A 653 -16.17 -26.63 10.60
N GLN A 654 -15.25 -27.48 11.08
CA GLN A 654 -15.57 -28.58 12.00
C GLN A 654 -16.24 -28.06 13.27
N THR A 655 -15.71 -26.98 13.82
CA THR A 655 -16.24 -26.34 15.02
C THR A 655 -17.63 -25.78 14.75
N ASP A 656 -17.85 -25.09 13.63
CA ASP A 656 -19.16 -24.59 13.23
C ASP A 656 -20.19 -25.73 13.05
N ALA A 657 -19.81 -26.80 12.34
CA ALA A 657 -20.68 -27.94 12.12
C ALA A 657 -21.11 -28.60 13.44
N VAL A 658 -20.19 -28.81 14.38
CA VAL A 658 -20.50 -29.37 15.71
C VAL A 658 -21.45 -28.45 16.49
N ILE A 659 -21.22 -27.13 16.48
CA ILE A 659 -22.10 -26.15 17.14
C ILE A 659 -23.51 -26.19 16.53
N GLN A 660 -23.61 -26.16 15.20
CA GLN A 660 -24.88 -26.20 14.48
C GLN A 660 -25.65 -27.51 14.73
N MET A 661 -24.95 -28.66 14.76
CA MET A 661 -25.52 -29.95 15.11
C MET A 661 -26.08 -29.96 16.53
N GLN A 662 -25.31 -29.47 17.50
CA GLN A 662 -25.77 -29.42 18.89
C GLN A 662 -27.00 -28.53 19.05
N MET A 663 -27.00 -27.34 18.42
CA MET A 663 -28.15 -26.42 18.44
C MET A 663 -29.41 -27.07 17.81
N ALA A 664 -29.26 -27.81 16.71
CA ALA A 664 -30.36 -28.49 16.05
C ALA A 664 -30.91 -29.66 16.90
N VAL A 665 -30.03 -30.40 17.60
CA VAL A 665 -30.43 -31.45 18.56
C VAL A 665 -31.18 -30.85 19.75
N ASP A 666 -30.65 -29.79 20.35
CA ASP A 666 -31.28 -29.12 21.48
C ASP A 666 -32.66 -28.55 21.09
N GLN A 667 -32.78 -27.96 19.89
CA GLN A 667 -34.06 -27.49 19.36
C GLN A 667 -35.06 -28.64 19.15
N ALA A 668 -34.61 -29.77 18.59
CA ALA A 668 -35.45 -30.96 18.41
C ALA A 668 -35.90 -31.54 19.76
N GLN A 669 -35.01 -31.58 20.77
CA GLN A 669 -35.34 -32.01 22.12
C GLN A 669 -36.34 -31.07 22.79
N MET A 670 -36.17 -29.76 22.65
CA MET A 670 -37.13 -28.77 23.15
C MET A 670 -38.51 -28.89 22.48
N GLN A 671 -38.54 -29.12 21.17
CA GLN A 671 -39.79 -29.38 20.45
C GLN A 671 -40.45 -30.69 20.91
N ASN A 672 -39.67 -31.75 21.11
CA ASN A 672 -40.16 -33.02 21.63
C ASN A 672 -40.72 -32.88 23.05
N PHE A 673 -40.01 -32.15 23.92
CA PHE A 673 -40.50 -31.83 25.25
C PHE A 673 -41.83 -31.05 25.16
N SER A 674 -41.93 -30.07 24.27
CA SER A 674 -43.16 -29.31 24.03
C SER A 674 -44.32 -30.17 23.51
N SER A 675 -44.04 -31.13 22.62
CA SER A 675 -45.03 -32.07 22.07
C SER A 675 -45.64 -32.99 23.13
N MET A 676 -44.93 -33.26 24.23
CA MET A 676 -45.49 -34.02 25.37
C MET A 676 -46.60 -33.26 26.11
N PHE A 677 -46.60 -31.92 26.04
CA PHE A 677 -47.56 -31.06 26.75
C PHE A 677 -48.57 -30.36 25.82
N LEU A 678 -48.30 -30.28 24.52
CA LEU A 678 -49.14 -29.59 23.53
C LEU A 678 -49.48 -30.51 22.34
N PRO A 679 -50.74 -30.96 22.18
CA PRO A 679 -51.16 -31.89 21.12
C PRO A 679 -50.98 -31.39 19.68
N ALA A 680 -50.85 -30.07 19.50
CA ALA A 680 -50.69 -29.45 18.18
C ALA A 680 -49.23 -29.40 17.68
N VAL A 681 -48.26 -29.83 18.50
CA VAL A 681 -46.84 -29.85 18.16
C VAL A 681 -46.42 -31.29 17.93
N GLU A 682 -46.01 -31.61 16.70
CA GLU A 682 -45.52 -32.94 16.36
C GLU A 682 -44.10 -33.18 16.90
N SER A 683 -43.84 -34.42 17.34
CA SER A 683 -42.50 -34.86 17.72
C SER A 683 -41.62 -35.05 16.48
N VAL A 684 -40.33 -34.78 16.64
CA VAL A 684 -39.31 -34.81 15.58
C VAL A 684 -38.12 -35.65 15.99
N ASN A 685 -37.47 -36.30 15.03
CA ASN A 685 -36.26 -37.07 15.30
C ASN A 685 -35.07 -36.12 15.57
N PRO A 686 -34.21 -36.36 16.59
CA PRO A 686 -33.01 -35.57 16.82
C PRO A 686 -31.90 -35.80 15.78
N CYS A 687 -31.98 -36.85 14.97
CA CYS A 687 -31.05 -37.15 13.87
C CYS A 687 -31.76 -37.04 12.51
N LEU A 688 -30.99 -36.74 11.47
CA LEU A 688 -31.43 -36.93 10.08
C LEU A 688 -31.16 -38.39 9.71
N ILE A 689 -32.22 -39.19 9.59
CA ILE A 689 -32.10 -40.62 9.28
C ILE A 689 -32.38 -40.85 7.80
N LEU A 690 -31.40 -41.41 7.08
CA LEU A 690 -31.56 -41.88 5.71
C LEU A 690 -31.64 -43.40 5.72
N ILE A 691 -32.82 -43.95 5.39
CA ILE A 691 -33.03 -45.39 5.22
C ILE A 691 -33.03 -45.67 3.73
N VAL A 692 -32.05 -46.43 3.23
CA VAL A 692 -31.81 -46.59 1.79
C VAL A 692 -31.56 -48.06 1.42
N ARG A 693 -32.04 -48.46 0.25
CA ARG A 693 -31.69 -49.76 -0.38
C ARG A 693 -30.52 -49.57 -1.34
N ARG A 694 -29.61 -50.55 -1.42
CA ARG A 694 -28.43 -50.48 -2.30
C ARG A 694 -28.84 -50.36 -3.77
N GLU A 695 -29.84 -51.13 -4.18
CA GLU A 695 -30.37 -51.12 -5.55
C GLU A 695 -31.16 -49.85 -5.92
N ASN A 696 -31.59 -49.03 -4.94
CA ASN A 696 -32.37 -47.82 -5.18
C ASN A 696 -31.88 -46.63 -4.33
N ILE A 697 -30.55 -46.48 -4.22
CA ILE A 697 -29.93 -45.51 -3.31
C ILE A 697 -30.36 -44.06 -3.63
N VAL A 698 -30.47 -43.71 -4.92
CA VAL A 698 -30.90 -42.38 -5.37
C VAL A 698 -32.36 -42.16 -5.00
N GLY A 699 -33.27 -43.03 -5.44
CA GLY A 699 -34.71 -42.86 -5.22
C GLY A 699 -35.09 -42.75 -3.75
N ASP A 700 -34.55 -43.63 -2.90
CA ASP A 700 -34.84 -43.64 -1.47
C ASP A 700 -34.30 -42.37 -0.77
N THR A 701 -33.08 -41.93 -1.13
CA THR A 701 -32.47 -40.70 -0.61
C THR A 701 -33.30 -39.47 -0.96
N MET A 702 -33.75 -39.39 -2.22
CA MET A 702 -34.54 -38.28 -2.74
C MET A 702 -35.88 -38.15 -2.01
N GLU A 703 -36.55 -39.28 -1.76
CA GLU A 703 -37.84 -39.28 -1.06
C GLU A 703 -37.73 -38.71 0.36
N VAL A 704 -36.68 -39.10 1.10
CA VAL A 704 -36.45 -38.62 2.47
C VAL A 704 -36.07 -37.14 2.48
N LEU A 705 -35.13 -36.73 1.62
CA LEU A 705 -34.62 -35.37 1.61
C LEU A 705 -35.66 -34.35 1.12
N ARG A 706 -36.57 -34.73 0.22
CA ARG A 706 -37.72 -33.88 -0.21
C ARG A 706 -38.74 -33.64 0.92
N LYS A 707 -38.91 -34.60 1.83
CA LYS A 707 -39.83 -34.49 2.98
C LYS A 707 -39.21 -33.75 4.18
N SER A 708 -37.90 -33.55 4.18
CA SER A 708 -37.15 -32.96 5.29
C SER A 708 -37.24 -31.42 5.31
N LYS A 709 -37.24 -30.81 6.49
CA LYS A 709 -37.20 -29.35 6.66
C LYS A 709 -35.76 -28.86 6.68
N ASN A 710 -35.53 -27.57 6.40
CA ASN A 710 -34.18 -26.99 6.39
C ASN A 710 -33.40 -27.18 7.71
N VAL A 711 -34.09 -27.18 8.85
CA VAL A 711 -33.48 -27.44 10.18
C VAL A 711 -33.02 -28.88 10.34
N ASP A 712 -33.62 -29.83 9.62
CA ASP A 712 -33.28 -31.25 9.72
C ASP A 712 -31.92 -31.55 9.08
N TYR A 713 -31.53 -30.81 8.03
CA TYR A 713 -30.22 -31.00 7.39
C TYR A 713 -29.03 -30.66 8.29
N LYS A 714 -29.27 -29.90 9.37
CA LYS A 714 -28.24 -29.53 10.35
C LYS A 714 -28.10 -30.54 11.48
N LYS A 715 -29.00 -31.53 11.57
CA LYS A 715 -28.94 -32.59 12.58
C LYS A 715 -27.83 -33.59 12.26
N PRO A 716 -27.33 -34.34 13.26
CA PRO A 716 -26.43 -35.47 13.00
C PRO A 716 -27.03 -36.44 11.98
N LEU A 717 -26.25 -36.77 10.95
CA LEU A 717 -26.65 -37.71 9.90
C LEU A 717 -26.49 -39.15 10.42
N LYS A 718 -27.50 -39.98 10.16
CA LYS A 718 -27.45 -41.43 10.38
C LYS A 718 -27.93 -42.15 9.13
N VAL A 719 -27.11 -43.06 8.59
CA VAL A 719 -27.47 -43.84 7.40
C VAL A 719 -27.73 -45.30 7.79
N ILE A 720 -28.80 -45.88 7.23
CA ILE A 720 -29.22 -47.26 7.47
C ILE A 720 -29.49 -47.93 6.12
N PHE A 721 -28.71 -48.97 5.79
CA PHE A 721 -29.01 -49.85 4.66
C PHE A 721 -30.05 -50.88 5.07
N VAL A 722 -31.13 -50.99 4.28
CA VAL A 722 -32.23 -51.91 4.58
C VAL A 722 -31.74 -53.36 4.57
N GLY A 723 -31.96 -54.07 5.68
CA GLY A 723 -31.55 -55.48 5.84
C GLY A 723 -30.15 -55.69 6.40
N GLU A 724 -29.43 -54.62 6.78
CA GLU A 724 -28.07 -54.70 7.32
C GLU A 724 -28.02 -54.28 8.80
N GLU A 725 -27.47 -55.14 9.67
CA GLU A 725 -27.20 -54.80 11.08
C GLU A 725 -25.84 -54.09 11.19
N ALA A 726 -25.80 -52.79 10.90
CA ALA A 726 -24.61 -51.96 11.04
C ALA A 726 -24.81 -50.85 12.08
N VAL A 727 -23.83 -50.68 12.97
CA VAL A 727 -23.74 -49.51 13.86
C VAL A 727 -22.99 -48.41 13.11
N ASP A 728 -23.66 -47.30 12.84
CA ASP A 728 -23.07 -46.15 12.14
C ASP A 728 -22.03 -45.44 13.03
N ALA A 729 -20.80 -45.94 13.00
CA ALA A 729 -19.61 -45.32 13.59
C ALA A 729 -18.85 -44.43 12.57
N GLY A 730 -19.49 -44.00 11.46
CA GLY A 730 -18.90 -43.19 10.39
C GLY A 730 -18.57 -43.95 9.10
N GLY A 731 -18.30 -45.27 9.16
CA GLY A 731 -18.01 -46.07 7.96
C GLY A 731 -19.20 -46.19 7.00
N VAL A 732 -20.41 -46.37 7.55
CA VAL A 732 -21.66 -46.47 6.77
C VAL A 732 -21.97 -45.14 6.05
N ARG A 733 -21.74 -44.00 6.72
CA ARG A 733 -21.87 -42.66 6.10
C ARG A 733 -20.89 -42.46 4.95
N LYS A 734 -19.62 -42.81 5.16
CA LYS A 734 -18.58 -42.72 4.12
C LYS A 734 -18.96 -43.55 2.90
N GLU A 735 -19.38 -44.80 3.12
CA GLU A 735 -19.84 -45.69 2.07
C GLU A 735 -21.03 -45.10 1.30
N PHE A 736 -22.03 -44.60 2.02
CA PHE A 736 -23.19 -43.95 1.42
C PHE A 736 -22.79 -42.79 0.49
N PHE A 737 -21.94 -41.88 0.96
CA PHE A 737 -21.50 -40.74 0.14
C PHE A 737 -20.72 -41.18 -1.10
N LEU A 738 -19.86 -42.20 -1.00
CA LEU A 738 -19.14 -42.72 -2.17
C LEU A 738 -20.11 -43.33 -3.20
N LEU A 739 -21.08 -44.13 -2.77
CA LEU A 739 -22.05 -44.78 -3.64
C LEU A 739 -22.99 -43.77 -4.32
N ILE A 740 -23.58 -42.86 -3.53
CA ILE A 740 -24.55 -41.90 -4.04
C ILE A 740 -23.91 -40.89 -4.99
N MET A 741 -22.68 -40.44 -4.71
CA MET A 741 -21.97 -39.50 -5.59
C MET A 741 -21.56 -40.17 -6.89
N LYS A 742 -21.06 -41.42 -6.84
CA LYS A 742 -20.73 -42.17 -8.05
C LYS A 742 -21.94 -42.38 -8.96
N GLU A 743 -23.09 -42.68 -8.37
CA GLU A 743 -24.33 -42.88 -9.11
C GLU A 743 -24.89 -41.57 -9.67
N LEU A 744 -24.92 -40.48 -8.89
CA LEU A 744 -25.48 -39.19 -9.33
C LEU A 744 -24.64 -38.47 -10.40
N LEU A 745 -23.33 -38.72 -10.42
CA LEU A 745 -22.42 -38.14 -11.42
C LEU A 745 -22.24 -39.04 -12.65
N ASP A 746 -22.94 -40.18 -12.70
CA ASP A 746 -22.89 -41.10 -13.82
C ASP A 746 -23.43 -40.39 -15.09
N PRO A 747 -22.67 -40.41 -16.21
CA PRO A 747 -23.09 -39.80 -17.48
C PRO A 747 -24.48 -40.27 -17.98
N LYS A 748 -24.97 -41.43 -17.53
CA LYS A 748 -26.30 -41.95 -17.90
C LYS A 748 -27.47 -41.01 -17.57
N TYR A 749 -27.32 -40.15 -16.55
CA TYR A 749 -28.34 -39.18 -16.17
C TYR A 749 -28.30 -37.90 -17.01
N GLY A 750 -27.24 -37.67 -17.80
CA GLY A 750 -27.14 -36.50 -18.70
C GLY A 750 -27.10 -35.14 -18.00
N MET A 751 -26.93 -35.10 -16.67
CA MET A 751 -26.92 -33.87 -15.87
C MET A 751 -25.62 -33.06 -16.04
N PHE A 752 -24.51 -33.76 -16.25
CA PHE A 752 -23.18 -33.18 -16.39
C PHE A 752 -22.50 -33.66 -17.67
N ARG A 753 -21.82 -32.74 -18.35
CA ARG A 753 -20.97 -33.01 -19.51
C ARG A 753 -19.56 -33.34 -19.03
N TYR A 754 -19.00 -34.42 -19.57
CA TYR A 754 -17.62 -34.81 -19.34
C TYR A 754 -16.68 -34.21 -20.39
N TYR A 755 -15.54 -33.69 -19.96
CA TYR A 755 -14.50 -33.10 -20.80
C TYR A 755 -13.27 -34.01 -20.78
N GLU A 756 -13.00 -34.70 -21.88
CA GLU A 756 -11.95 -35.74 -21.96
C GLU A 756 -10.54 -35.19 -21.71
N GLU A 757 -10.23 -33.98 -22.18
CA GLU A 757 -8.90 -33.37 -22.03
C GLU A 757 -8.55 -33.02 -20.58
N SER A 758 -9.53 -32.48 -19.83
CA SER A 758 -9.34 -32.05 -18.44
C SER A 758 -9.73 -33.14 -17.43
N MET A 759 -10.43 -34.19 -17.88
CA MET A 759 -11.05 -35.22 -17.04
C MET A 759 -12.06 -34.64 -16.02
N LEU A 760 -12.61 -33.45 -16.33
CA LEU A 760 -13.55 -32.73 -15.47
C LEU A 760 -14.98 -32.85 -15.98
N ILE A 761 -15.93 -32.57 -15.09
CA ILE A 761 -17.35 -32.46 -15.39
C ILE A 761 -17.86 -31.04 -15.18
N TRP A 762 -18.83 -30.63 -16.00
CA TRP A 762 -19.56 -29.37 -15.85
C TRP A 762 -21.06 -29.55 -16.12
N PHE A 763 -21.89 -28.63 -15.64
CA PHE A 763 -23.34 -28.68 -15.85
C PHE A 763 -23.68 -28.74 -17.35
N SER A 764 -24.54 -29.68 -17.73
CA SER A 764 -25.08 -29.77 -19.09
C SER A 764 -26.23 -28.79 -19.24
N ASN A 765 -26.12 -27.82 -20.15
CA ASN A 765 -27.19 -26.84 -20.42
C ASN A 765 -28.46 -27.49 -21.02
N LYS A 766 -28.34 -28.68 -21.63
CA LYS A 766 -29.44 -29.49 -22.17
C LYS A 766 -29.50 -30.84 -21.46
N THR A 767 -30.22 -30.86 -20.33
CA THR A 767 -30.51 -32.06 -19.54
C THR A 767 -31.96 -32.51 -19.73
N PHE A 768 -32.21 -33.82 -19.64
CA PHE A 768 -33.56 -34.41 -19.64
C PHE A 768 -34.11 -34.62 -18.22
N GLU A 769 -33.29 -34.36 -17.19
CA GLU A 769 -33.66 -34.54 -15.79
C GLU A 769 -34.30 -33.29 -15.18
N ASP A 770 -35.04 -33.49 -14.09
CA ASP A 770 -35.69 -32.43 -13.34
C ASP A 770 -34.65 -31.48 -12.69
N ILE A 771 -34.92 -30.18 -12.74
CA ILE A 771 -34.08 -29.13 -12.14
C ILE A 771 -33.96 -29.34 -10.62
N ASP A 772 -34.99 -29.90 -9.98
CA ASP A 772 -34.98 -30.22 -8.55
C ASP A 772 -33.88 -31.22 -8.17
N LEU A 773 -33.41 -32.04 -9.12
CA LEU A 773 -32.34 -33.01 -8.90
C LEU A 773 -31.02 -32.31 -8.58
N PHE A 774 -30.74 -31.17 -9.23
CA PHE A 774 -29.56 -30.35 -8.95
C PHE A 774 -29.59 -29.78 -7.52
N ASN A 775 -30.77 -29.40 -7.02
CA ASN A 775 -30.93 -28.99 -5.62
C ASN A 775 -30.51 -30.10 -4.67
N LEU A 776 -30.88 -31.34 -4.99
CA LEU A 776 -30.62 -32.49 -4.13
C LEU A 776 -29.15 -32.90 -4.14
N ILE A 777 -28.49 -32.84 -5.31
CA ILE A 777 -27.03 -33.01 -5.40
C ILE A 777 -26.34 -31.94 -4.55
N GLY A 778 -26.79 -30.68 -4.63
CA GLY A 778 -26.30 -29.61 -3.78
C GLY A 778 -26.41 -29.94 -2.29
N VAL A 779 -27.57 -30.44 -1.83
CA VAL A 779 -27.77 -30.89 -0.44
C VAL A 779 -26.81 -32.02 -0.07
N ILE A 780 -26.61 -33.02 -0.94
CA ILE A 780 -25.69 -34.15 -0.69
C ILE A 780 -24.24 -33.66 -0.58
N CYS A 781 -23.79 -32.79 -1.48
CA CYS A 781 -22.47 -32.17 -1.40
C CYS A 781 -22.29 -31.39 -0.09
N GLY A 782 -23.31 -30.64 0.33
CA GLY A 782 -23.32 -29.95 1.61
C GLY A 782 -23.26 -30.92 2.80
N LEU A 783 -24.03 -32.00 2.78
CA LEU A 783 -24.01 -33.03 3.83
C LEU A 783 -22.64 -33.72 3.93
N ALA A 784 -21.97 -33.97 2.80
CA ALA A 784 -20.63 -34.55 2.79
C ALA A 784 -19.62 -33.65 3.52
N ILE A 785 -19.60 -32.35 3.20
CA ILE A 785 -18.75 -31.34 3.85
C ILE A 785 -19.08 -31.20 5.33
N TYR A 786 -20.36 -31.07 5.66
CA TYR A 786 -20.85 -30.91 7.02
C TYR A 786 -20.50 -32.11 7.92
N ASN A 787 -20.37 -33.30 7.32
CA ASN A 787 -19.95 -34.54 7.98
C ASN A 787 -18.46 -34.88 7.75
N LEU A 788 -17.66 -33.96 7.20
CA LEU A 788 -16.21 -34.10 7.01
C LEU A 788 -15.81 -35.33 6.18
N THR A 789 -16.65 -35.69 5.22
CA THR A 789 -16.43 -36.83 4.33
C THR A 789 -15.93 -36.32 2.99
N ILE A 790 -14.75 -36.78 2.59
CA ILE A 790 -14.19 -36.51 1.27
C ILE A 790 -15.01 -37.25 0.22
N VAL A 791 -15.33 -36.56 -0.87
CA VAL A 791 -16.05 -37.12 -2.00
C VAL A 791 -15.30 -36.81 -3.29
N GLU A 792 -15.40 -37.72 -4.26
CA GLU A 792 -14.84 -37.48 -5.58
C GLU A 792 -15.77 -36.53 -6.36
N LEU A 793 -15.32 -35.29 -6.50
CA LEU A 793 -16.03 -34.23 -7.22
C LEU A 793 -15.09 -33.62 -8.26
N ASN A 794 -15.15 -34.15 -9.48
CA ASN A 794 -14.26 -33.77 -10.58
C ASN A 794 -14.74 -32.47 -11.27
N PHE A 795 -15.08 -31.44 -10.49
CA PHE A 795 -15.46 -30.11 -10.99
C PHE A 795 -14.26 -29.15 -10.98
N PRO A 796 -14.20 -28.19 -11.93
CA PRO A 796 -13.19 -27.14 -11.93
C PRO A 796 -13.31 -26.20 -10.72
N VAL A 797 -12.25 -25.43 -10.44
CA VAL A 797 -12.23 -24.38 -9.40
C VAL A 797 -13.37 -23.37 -9.58
N ALA A 798 -13.86 -23.18 -10.80
CA ALA A 798 -15.02 -22.35 -11.12
C ALA A 798 -16.26 -22.68 -10.26
N LEU A 799 -16.52 -23.95 -9.95
CA LEU A 799 -17.66 -24.35 -9.09
C LEU A 799 -17.54 -23.69 -7.71
N TYR A 800 -16.36 -23.83 -7.09
CA TYR A 800 -16.07 -23.36 -5.75
C TYR A 800 -16.01 -21.83 -5.70
N LYS A 801 -15.54 -21.17 -6.77
CA LYS A 801 -15.65 -19.72 -6.94
C LYS A 801 -17.12 -19.30 -6.90
N LYS A 802 -17.99 -19.93 -7.69
CA LYS A 802 -19.42 -19.60 -7.73
C LYS A 802 -20.12 -19.87 -6.39
N LEU A 803 -19.79 -20.97 -5.69
CA LEU A 803 -20.32 -21.27 -4.35
C LEU A 803 -19.96 -20.19 -3.31
N LEU A 804 -18.77 -19.57 -3.46
CA LEU A 804 -18.28 -18.45 -2.64
C LEU A 804 -18.64 -17.08 -3.22
N LYS A 805 -19.51 -17.02 -4.23
CA LYS A 805 -19.93 -15.78 -4.93
C LYS A 805 -18.77 -14.99 -5.57
N LYS A 806 -17.67 -15.67 -5.91
CA LYS A 806 -16.56 -15.13 -6.70
C LYS A 806 -16.80 -15.40 -8.19
N LYS A 807 -16.37 -14.48 -9.04
CA LYS A 807 -16.52 -14.59 -10.50
C LYS A 807 -15.45 -15.53 -11.08
N PRO A 808 -15.84 -16.48 -11.94
CA PRO A 808 -14.90 -17.23 -12.75
C PRO A 808 -14.10 -16.32 -13.71
N THR A 809 -12.89 -16.74 -14.04
CA THR A 809 -11.93 -16.02 -14.90
C THR A 809 -11.51 -16.90 -16.09
N LEU A 810 -10.73 -16.32 -17.02
CA LEU A 810 -10.18 -17.07 -18.15
C LEU A 810 -9.32 -18.26 -17.71
N ASP A 811 -8.63 -18.18 -16.57
CA ASP A 811 -7.82 -19.29 -16.06
C ASP A 811 -8.70 -20.47 -15.61
N ASP A 812 -9.91 -20.22 -15.13
CA ASP A 812 -10.86 -21.29 -14.82
C ASP A 812 -11.35 -21.96 -16.11
N LEU A 813 -11.49 -21.20 -17.20
CA LEU A 813 -11.83 -21.77 -18.50
C LEU A 813 -10.67 -22.60 -19.07
N LYS A 814 -9.41 -22.20 -18.85
CA LYS A 814 -8.24 -23.02 -19.21
C LYS A 814 -8.19 -24.33 -18.43
N GLU A 815 -8.68 -24.36 -17.18
CA GLU A 815 -8.80 -25.59 -16.39
C GLU A 815 -9.85 -26.54 -16.99
N LEU A 816 -11.04 -26.02 -17.35
CA LEU A 816 -12.13 -26.84 -17.89
C LEU A 816 -11.91 -27.24 -19.36
N MET A 817 -11.55 -26.28 -20.21
CA MET A 817 -11.37 -26.40 -21.67
C MET A 817 -10.00 -25.82 -22.08
N PRO A 818 -8.90 -26.57 -21.92
CA PRO A 818 -7.55 -26.07 -22.13
C PRO A 818 -7.30 -25.47 -23.52
N ASP A 819 -7.83 -26.08 -24.57
CA ASP A 819 -7.65 -25.62 -25.95
C ASP A 819 -8.37 -24.30 -26.24
N VAL A 820 -9.61 -24.18 -25.80
CA VAL A 820 -10.40 -22.94 -25.93
C VAL A 820 -9.77 -21.83 -25.10
N GLY A 821 -9.42 -22.11 -23.84
CA GLY A 821 -8.81 -21.14 -22.94
C GLY A 821 -7.46 -20.62 -23.45
N ARG A 822 -6.61 -21.48 -24.05
CA ARG A 822 -5.36 -21.07 -24.70
C ARG A 822 -5.60 -20.21 -25.94
N SER A 823 -6.59 -20.56 -26.76
CA SER A 823 -6.95 -19.79 -27.97
C SER A 823 -7.45 -18.39 -27.62
N LEU A 824 -8.30 -18.25 -26.59
CA LEU A 824 -8.77 -16.95 -26.10
C LEU A 824 -7.65 -16.12 -25.46
N GLN A 825 -6.67 -16.76 -24.80
CA GLN A 825 -5.48 -16.06 -24.30
C GLN A 825 -4.64 -15.53 -25.46
N GLN A 826 -4.46 -16.31 -26.54
CA GLN A 826 -3.75 -15.86 -27.74
C GLN A 826 -4.42 -14.65 -28.40
N LEU A 827 -5.75 -14.58 -28.40
CA LEU A 827 -6.51 -13.40 -28.87
C LEU A 827 -6.19 -12.14 -28.04
N LEU A 828 -6.05 -12.27 -26.72
CA LEU A 828 -5.68 -11.16 -25.83
C LEU A 828 -4.22 -10.74 -26.00
N ASP A 829 -3.33 -11.69 -26.22
CA ASP A 829 -1.90 -11.46 -26.33
C ASP A 829 -1.47 -11.00 -27.74
N TYR A 830 -2.36 -11.07 -28.73
CA TYR A 830 -2.08 -10.67 -30.11
C TYR A 830 -1.78 -9.17 -30.24
N THR A 831 -0.63 -8.82 -30.83
CA THR A 831 -0.14 -7.43 -30.91
C THR A 831 -0.37 -6.74 -32.25
N GLU A 832 -0.52 -7.50 -33.34
CA GLU A 832 -0.61 -6.98 -34.71
C GLU A 832 -1.95 -6.27 -34.99
N ASP A 833 -1.96 -5.29 -35.90
CA ASP A 833 -3.12 -4.41 -36.21
C ASP A 833 -4.24 -5.09 -37.01
N ASP A 834 -3.99 -6.27 -37.57
CA ASP A 834 -4.88 -7.06 -38.44
C ASP A 834 -5.74 -8.10 -37.68
N LEU A 835 -5.95 -7.91 -36.37
CA LEU A 835 -6.70 -8.85 -35.52
C LEU A 835 -8.08 -9.23 -36.09
N GLU A 836 -8.83 -8.27 -36.60
CA GLU A 836 -10.18 -8.51 -37.14
C GLU A 836 -10.14 -9.40 -38.40
N GLU A 837 -9.16 -9.19 -39.29
CA GLU A 837 -8.97 -9.98 -40.52
C GLU A 837 -8.38 -11.37 -40.22
N THR A 838 -7.49 -11.46 -39.23
CA THR A 838 -6.81 -12.71 -38.86
C THR A 838 -7.74 -13.70 -38.17
N PHE A 839 -8.54 -13.23 -37.21
CA PHE A 839 -9.40 -14.10 -36.41
C PHE A 839 -10.82 -14.23 -36.97
N CYS A 840 -11.32 -13.21 -37.67
CA CYS A 840 -12.68 -13.19 -38.26
C CYS A 840 -13.78 -13.66 -37.28
N LEU A 841 -13.72 -13.24 -36.01
CA LEU A 841 -14.69 -13.60 -34.98
C LEU A 841 -15.76 -12.50 -34.83
N ASN A 842 -16.98 -12.92 -34.54
CA ASN A 842 -18.05 -12.06 -34.03
C ASN A 842 -18.45 -12.52 -32.61
N PHE A 843 -19.40 -11.86 -31.96
CA PHE A 843 -19.85 -12.22 -30.61
C PHE A 843 -20.81 -13.41 -30.61
N THR A 844 -20.49 -14.47 -31.36
CA THR A 844 -21.23 -15.72 -31.40
C THR A 844 -20.33 -16.92 -31.10
N ILE A 845 -20.93 -18.01 -30.64
CA ILE A 845 -20.26 -19.29 -30.43
C ILE A 845 -21.07 -20.43 -31.05
N THR A 846 -20.39 -21.49 -31.45
CA THR A 846 -21.03 -22.72 -31.93
C THR A 846 -20.99 -23.79 -30.87
N GLU A 847 -22.15 -24.34 -30.52
CA GLU A 847 -22.25 -25.47 -29.60
C GLU A 847 -22.85 -26.68 -30.32
N GLU A 848 -22.19 -27.83 -30.20
CA GLU A 848 -22.69 -29.09 -30.72
C GLU A 848 -23.43 -29.86 -29.62
N ASN A 849 -24.73 -30.07 -29.83
CA ASN A 849 -25.63 -30.75 -28.91
C ASN A 849 -26.36 -31.88 -29.64
N TYR A 850 -26.14 -33.13 -29.23
CA TYR A 850 -26.78 -34.33 -29.83
C TYR A 850 -26.62 -34.43 -31.36
N GLY A 851 -25.48 -33.97 -31.90
CA GLY A 851 -25.18 -33.98 -33.33
C GLY A 851 -25.80 -32.82 -34.13
N ALA A 852 -26.44 -31.85 -33.47
CA ALA A 852 -26.89 -30.59 -34.06
C ALA A 852 -25.98 -29.44 -33.60
N THR A 853 -25.47 -28.66 -34.56
CA THR A 853 -24.69 -27.44 -34.28
C THR A 853 -25.64 -26.26 -34.18
N GLU A 854 -25.64 -25.57 -33.05
CA GLU A 854 -26.39 -24.34 -32.82
C GLU A 854 -25.41 -23.16 -32.69
N VAL A 855 -25.75 -22.04 -33.33
CA VAL A 855 -25.03 -20.76 -33.19
C VAL A 855 -25.74 -19.94 -32.13
N LEU A 856 -25.00 -19.49 -31.12
CA LEU A 856 -25.52 -18.75 -29.98
C LEU A 856 -24.82 -17.39 -29.89
N GLU A 857 -25.61 -16.32 -29.75
CA GLU A 857 -25.08 -14.99 -29.52
C GLU A 857 -24.70 -14.80 -28.05
N LEU A 858 -23.46 -14.34 -27.79
CA LEU A 858 -22.96 -14.05 -26.44
C LEU A 858 -23.52 -12.74 -25.88
N VAL A 859 -23.87 -11.81 -26.76
CA VAL A 859 -24.46 -10.50 -26.44
C VAL A 859 -25.58 -10.19 -27.44
N PRO A 860 -26.53 -9.28 -27.14
CA PRO A 860 -27.60 -8.94 -28.08
C PRO A 860 -27.06 -8.41 -29.42
N ASN A 861 -27.52 -9.00 -30.54
CA ASN A 861 -27.03 -8.73 -31.90
C ASN A 861 -25.53 -9.04 -32.06
N GLY A 862 -25.05 -10.10 -31.38
CA GLY A 862 -23.65 -10.50 -31.39
C GLY A 862 -23.15 -10.92 -32.77
N GLU A 863 -24.04 -11.38 -33.66
CA GLU A 863 -23.71 -11.73 -35.04
C GLU A 863 -23.18 -10.53 -35.84
N ASP A 864 -23.69 -9.33 -35.56
CA ASP A 864 -23.32 -8.07 -36.24
C ASP A 864 -22.10 -7.37 -35.61
N ILE A 865 -21.55 -7.89 -34.51
CA ILE A 865 -20.45 -7.26 -33.77
C ILE A 865 -19.16 -8.04 -34.01
N ASN A 866 -18.27 -7.50 -34.84
CA ASN A 866 -16.95 -8.07 -35.05
C ASN A 866 -16.02 -7.84 -33.85
N VAL A 867 -15.17 -8.82 -33.57
CA VAL A 867 -14.12 -8.74 -32.54
C VAL A 867 -12.90 -8.03 -33.10
N ASN A 868 -12.50 -6.95 -32.44
CA ASN A 868 -11.36 -6.09 -32.78
C ASN A 868 -10.53 -5.77 -31.51
N LYS A 869 -9.44 -5.00 -31.67
CA LYS A 869 -8.54 -4.64 -30.55
C LYS A 869 -9.23 -3.96 -29.37
N SER A 870 -10.31 -3.20 -29.60
CA SER A 870 -10.98 -2.43 -28.56
C SER A 870 -11.96 -3.25 -27.71
N ASN A 871 -12.56 -4.31 -28.28
CA ASN A 871 -13.61 -5.12 -27.63
C ASN A 871 -13.21 -6.59 -27.38
N ARG A 872 -12.00 -7.04 -27.77
CA ARG A 872 -11.54 -8.42 -27.53
C ARG A 872 -11.62 -8.88 -26.08
N GLN A 873 -11.39 -7.97 -25.12
CA GLN A 873 -11.51 -8.29 -23.69
C GLN A 873 -12.98 -8.54 -23.32
N ASP A 874 -13.91 -7.79 -23.92
CA ASP A 874 -15.34 -7.96 -23.69
C ASP A 874 -15.83 -9.28 -24.31
N PHE A 875 -15.32 -9.68 -25.48
CA PHE A 875 -15.59 -10.98 -26.09
C PHE A 875 -15.15 -12.13 -25.17
N VAL A 876 -13.91 -12.10 -24.67
CA VAL A 876 -13.40 -13.13 -23.75
C VAL A 876 -14.22 -13.16 -22.45
N ASN A 877 -14.55 -11.99 -21.89
CA ASN A 877 -15.37 -11.90 -20.69
C ASN A 877 -16.78 -12.48 -20.92
N ALA A 878 -17.40 -12.19 -22.08
CA ALA A 878 -18.72 -12.71 -22.44
C ALA A 878 -18.69 -14.23 -22.66
N TYR A 879 -17.62 -14.78 -23.25
CA TYR A 879 -17.43 -16.21 -23.41
C TYR A 879 -17.34 -16.92 -22.06
N VAL A 880 -16.48 -16.42 -21.16
CA VAL A 880 -16.30 -16.97 -19.80
C VAL A 880 -17.61 -16.88 -19.00
N ASP A 881 -18.32 -15.76 -19.09
CA ASP A 881 -19.62 -15.58 -18.44
C ASP A 881 -20.67 -16.52 -19.00
N TYR A 882 -20.69 -16.74 -20.32
CA TYR A 882 -21.62 -17.68 -20.93
C TYR A 882 -21.42 -19.11 -20.41
N VAL A 883 -20.18 -19.62 -20.46
CA VAL A 883 -19.87 -21.01 -20.05
C VAL A 883 -20.18 -21.27 -18.58
N PHE A 884 -19.79 -20.35 -17.69
CA PHE A 884 -19.91 -20.58 -16.26
C PHE A 884 -21.18 -20.02 -15.63
N ASN A 885 -21.83 -19.02 -16.23
CA ASN A 885 -23.00 -18.36 -15.66
C ASN A 885 -24.23 -18.50 -16.57
N THR A 886 -24.25 -17.88 -17.75
CA THR A 886 -25.49 -17.74 -18.54
C THR A 886 -26.06 -19.09 -18.99
N SER A 887 -25.22 -20.00 -19.50
CA SER A 887 -25.66 -21.31 -20.03
C SER A 887 -26.21 -22.26 -18.96
N VAL A 888 -25.80 -22.09 -17.70
CA VAL A 888 -26.09 -23.04 -16.61
C VAL A 888 -26.82 -22.41 -15.43
N ALA A 889 -27.24 -21.14 -15.56
CA ALA A 889 -27.83 -20.35 -14.47
C ALA A 889 -28.94 -21.08 -13.68
N PRO A 890 -30.03 -21.58 -14.29
CA PRO A 890 -31.12 -22.20 -13.52
C PRO A 890 -30.67 -23.49 -12.80
N LEU A 891 -29.76 -24.25 -13.41
CA LEU A 891 -29.24 -25.51 -12.87
C LEU A 891 -28.32 -25.24 -11.67
N PHE A 892 -27.41 -24.28 -11.84
CA PHE A 892 -26.48 -23.87 -10.80
C PHE A 892 -27.20 -23.21 -9.62
N GLU A 893 -28.20 -22.36 -9.84
CA GLU A 893 -28.95 -21.74 -8.73
C GLU A 893 -29.66 -22.78 -7.86
N CYS A 894 -30.23 -23.83 -8.48
CA CYS A 894 -30.81 -24.93 -7.73
C CYS A 894 -29.74 -25.70 -6.93
N PHE A 895 -28.61 -26.03 -7.55
CA PHE A 895 -27.47 -26.65 -6.86
C PHE A 895 -26.95 -25.79 -5.70
N TYR A 896 -26.75 -24.50 -5.94
CA TYR A 896 -26.29 -23.51 -4.96
C TYR A 896 -27.27 -23.42 -3.78
N ALA A 897 -28.57 -23.33 -4.04
CA ALA A 897 -29.60 -23.29 -3.00
C ALA A 897 -29.61 -24.58 -2.17
N GLY A 898 -29.38 -25.74 -2.81
CA GLY A 898 -29.26 -27.03 -2.14
C GLY A 898 -28.06 -27.09 -1.21
N PHE A 899 -26.90 -26.71 -1.72
CA PHE A 899 -25.64 -26.67 -1.00
C PHE A 899 -25.70 -25.78 0.24
N HIS A 900 -26.23 -24.56 0.08
CA HIS A 900 -26.34 -23.58 1.16
C HIS A 900 -27.45 -23.88 2.17
N LYS A 901 -28.35 -24.84 1.92
CA LYS A 901 -29.28 -25.33 2.98
C LYS A 901 -28.51 -26.04 4.11
N VAL A 902 -27.40 -26.69 3.78
CA VAL A 902 -26.60 -27.49 4.73
C VAL A 902 -25.38 -26.70 5.18
N CYS A 903 -24.53 -26.31 4.24
CA CYS A 903 -23.31 -25.54 4.51
C CYS A 903 -23.54 -24.02 4.42
N GLY A 904 -24.72 -23.54 4.81
CA GLY A 904 -25.01 -22.10 4.85
C GLY A 904 -24.49 -21.47 6.13
N GLY A 905 -23.43 -20.66 6.03
CA GLY A 905 -22.85 -19.96 7.18
C GLY A 905 -21.68 -19.06 6.83
N LYS A 906 -21.32 -18.16 7.76
CA LYS A 906 -20.21 -17.22 7.58
C LYS A 906 -18.84 -17.90 7.58
N VAL A 907 -18.75 -19.12 8.12
CA VAL A 907 -17.50 -19.90 8.13
C VAL A 907 -17.03 -20.24 6.71
N LEU A 908 -17.94 -20.49 5.76
CA LEU A 908 -17.57 -20.72 4.36
C LEU A 908 -16.97 -19.47 3.70
N GLU A 909 -17.42 -18.28 4.09
CA GLU A 909 -16.90 -17.01 3.57
C GLU A 909 -15.42 -16.78 3.94
N LEU A 910 -14.89 -17.55 4.90
CA LEU A 910 -13.48 -17.50 5.29
C LEU A 910 -12.54 -18.24 4.32
N PHE A 911 -13.09 -19.12 3.48
CA PHE A 911 -12.31 -19.97 2.56
C PHE A 911 -12.04 -19.27 1.22
N GLN A 912 -10.91 -19.63 0.61
CA GLN A 912 -10.64 -19.42 -0.80
C GLN A 912 -11.18 -20.59 -1.63
N PRO A 913 -11.46 -20.38 -2.93
CA PRO A 913 -11.97 -21.44 -3.80
C PRO A 913 -11.11 -22.71 -3.80
N ASN A 914 -9.80 -22.57 -3.89
CA ASN A 914 -8.87 -23.70 -3.91
C ASN A 914 -8.83 -24.44 -2.56
N GLU A 915 -8.97 -23.70 -1.45
CA GLU A 915 -9.05 -24.30 -0.11
C GLU A 915 -10.34 -25.09 0.06
N LEU A 916 -11.47 -24.52 -0.40
CA LEU A 916 -12.78 -25.18 -0.38
C LEU A 916 -12.78 -26.43 -1.25
N GLN A 917 -12.19 -26.36 -2.45
CA GLN A 917 -12.00 -27.52 -3.32
C GLN A 917 -11.19 -28.61 -2.61
N ALA A 918 -10.00 -28.28 -2.11
CA ALA A 918 -9.11 -29.23 -1.43
C ALA A 918 -9.76 -29.85 -0.18
N MET A 919 -10.64 -29.13 0.50
CA MET A 919 -11.41 -29.67 1.63
C MET A 919 -12.45 -30.69 1.19
N VAL A 920 -13.11 -30.46 0.05
CA VAL A 920 -14.15 -31.33 -0.50
C VAL A 920 -13.58 -32.61 -1.11
N ILE A 921 -12.53 -32.47 -1.94
CA ILE A 921 -11.94 -33.58 -2.71
C ILE A 921 -10.73 -34.21 -2.02
N GLY A 922 -10.21 -33.58 -0.96
CA GLY A 922 -8.95 -33.96 -0.34
C GLY A 922 -7.73 -33.36 -1.05
N ASN A 923 -6.56 -33.49 -0.43
CA ASN A 923 -5.29 -33.03 -0.98
C ASN A 923 -4.39 -34.22 -1.41
N THR A 924 -3.31 -33.91 -2.10
CA THR A 924 -2.32 -34.89 -2.62
C THR A 924 -0.96 -34.76 -1.92
N ASN A 925 -0.93 -34.19 -0.71
CA ASN A 925 0.31 -33.99 0.05
C ASN A 925 0.59 -35.21 0.94
N TYR A 926 1.11 -36.26 0.32
CA TYR A 926 1.27 -37.57 0.96
C TYR A 926 2.45 -37.61 1.96
N ASP A 927 2.18 -37.95 3.22
CA ASP A 927 3.20 -38.31 4.23
C ASP A 927 3.05 -39.78 4.65
N TRP A 928 3.66 -40.65 3.86
CA TRP A 928 3.61 -42.10 4.06
C TRP A 928 4.24 -42.55 5.38
N THR A 929 5.13 -41.75 5.97
CA THR A 929 5.73 -42.08 7.27
C THR A 929 4.77 -41.83 8.42
N GLU A 930 3.94 -40.78 8.32
CA GLU A 930 2.88 -40.53 9.28
C GLU A 930 1.77 -41.58 9.18
N LEU A 931 1.46 -42.07 7.98
CA LEU A 931 0.50 -43.17 7.78
C LEU A 931 0.92 -44.46 8.50
N GLU A 932 2.20 -44.83 8.43
CA GLU A 932 2.74 -45.98 9.17
C GLU A 932 2.62 -45.78 10.68
N LYS A 933 2.96 -44.59 11.18
CA LYS A 933 2.87 -44.27 12.61
C LYS A 933 1.43 -44.26 13.12
N SER A 934 0.47 -43.84 12.31
CA SER A 934 -0.95 -43.75 12.69
C SER A 934 -1.72 -45.06 12.51
N THR A 935 -1.09 -46.11 11.95
CA THR A 935 -1.73 -47.39 11.67
C THR A 935 -2.04 -48.16 12.95
N GLU A 936 -3.30 -48.58 13.10
CA GLU A 936 -3.77 -49.41 14.20
C GLU A 936 -3.75 -50.89 13.78
N TYR A 937 -3.27 -51.78 14.65
CA TYR A 937 -3.21 -53.21 14.38
C TYR A 937 -4.21 -53.95 15.26
N LYS A 938 -4.93 -54.93 14.68
CA LYS A 938 -5.93 -55.74 15.39
C LYS A 938 -5.56 -57.22 15.38
N GLY A 939 -6.11 -57.96 16.34
CA GLY A 939 -5.92 -59.41 16.45
C GLY A 939 -4.48 -59.77 16.82
N GLU A 940 -3.85 -60.60 15.99
CA GLU A 940 -2.47 -61.10 16.20
C GLU A 940 -1.39 -60.18 15.61
N TYR A 941 -1.75 -59.08 14.97
CA TYR A 941 -0.79 -58.12 14.43
C TYR A 941 -0.46 -57.01 15.43
N TRP A 942 0.81 -56.61 15.45
CA TRP A 942 1.37 -55.43 16.13
C TRP A 942 2.50 -54.85 15.26
N ALA A 943 3.00 -53.66 15.58
CA ALA A 943 3.97 -52.94 14.75
C ALA A 943 5.23 -53.76 14.40
N ASP A 944 5.75 -54.56 15.34
CA ASP A 944 6.95 -55.38 15.14
C ASP A 944 6.67 -56.81 14.63
N HIS A 945 5.41 -57.17 14.32
CA HIS A 945 5.08 -58.49 13.81
C HIS A 945 5.80 -58.75 12.47
N PRO A 946 6.39 -59.94 12.22
CA PRO A 946 7.19 -60.20 11.01
C PRO A 946 6.50 -59.83 9.70
N THR A 947 5.24 -60.24 9.51
CA THR A 947 4.44 -59.89 8.32
C THR A 947 4.18 -58.39 8.18
N ILE A 948 4.05 -57.64 9.28
CA ILE A 948 3.82 -56.19 9.26
C ILE A 948 5.09 -55.44 8.86
N ARG A 949 6.25 -55.88 9.36
CA ARG A 949 7.55 -55.33 8.93
C ARG A 949 7.79 -55.56 7.44
N LEU A 950 7.49 -56.78 6.96
CA LEU A 950 7.54 -57.11 5.53
C LEU A 950 6.57 -56.22 4.72
N PHE A 951 5.36 -55.99 5.22
CA PHE A 951 4.37 -55.13 4.57
C PHE A 951 4.89 -53.70 4.38
N TRP A 952 5.39 -53.06 5.44
CA TRP A 952 5.90 -51.69 5.35
C TRP A 952 7.19 -51.58 4.53
N GLU A 953 8.06 -52.59 4.60
CA GLU A 953 9.25 -52.66 3.73
C GLU A 953 8.85 -52.72 2.25
N VAL A 954 7.90 -53.59 1.90
CA VAL A 954 7.35 -53.66 0.55
C VAL A 954 6.69 -52.34 0.17
N PHE A 955 5.79 -51.80 1.00
CA PHE A 955 5.04 -50.58 0.72
C PHE A 955 5.97 -49.38 0.48
N HIS A 956 6.96 -49.16 1.34
CA HIS A 956 7.91 -48.05 1.18
C HIS A 956 8.75 -48.17 -0.09
N SER A 957 9.05 -49.39 -0.53
CA SER A 957 9.76 -49.67 -1.78
C SER A 957 8.93 -49.41 -3.06
N LEU A 958 7.62 -49.21 -2.95
CA LEU A 958 6.74 -48.96 -4.10
C LEU A 958 6.92 -47.54 -4.68
N PRO A 959 6.79 -47.37 -6.01
CA PRO A 959 6.73 -46.04 -6.62
C PRO A 959 5.45 -45.29 -6.21
N LEU A 960 5.47 -43.96 -6.31
CA LEU A 960 4.35 -43.09 -5.89
C LEU A 960 3.01 -43.49 -6.51
N GLU A 961 2.98 -43.84 -7.79
CA GLU A 961 1.75 -44.26 -8.47
C GLU A 961 1.15 -45.53 -7.88
N LYS A 962 1.96 -46.51 -7.46
CA LYS A 962 1.47 -47.71 -6.78
C LYS A 962 1.02 -47.41 -5.35
N LYS A 963 1.63 -46.44 -4.68
CA LYS A 963 1.17 -45.97 -3.35
C LYS A 963 -0.18 -45.26 -3.43
N LYS A 964 -0.41 -44.46 -4.48
CA LYS A 964 -1.73 -43.86 -4.78
C LYS A 964 -2.78 -44.91 -5.09
N GLN A 965 -2.44 -45.90 -5.93
CA GLN A 965 -3.35 -47.01 -6.22
C GLN A 965 -3.65 -47.85 -4.97
N PHE A 966 -2.69 -48.03 -4.06
CA PHE A 966 -2.94 -48.65 -2.76
C PHE A 966 -3.90 -47.81 -1.91
N LEU A 967 -3.74 -46.49 -1.90
CA LEU A 967 -4.64 -45.60 -1.17
C LEU A 967 -6.07 -45.66 -1.74
N LEU A 968 -6.20 -45.72 -3.07
CA LEU A 968 -7.47 -45.95 -3.76
C LEU A 968 -8.07 -47.31 -3.37
N PHE A 969 -7.27 -48.37 -3.41
CA PHE A 969 -7.66 -49.71 -2.96
C PHE A 969 -8.12 -49.73 -1.50
N LEU A 970 -7.44 -49.01 -0.62
CA LEU A 970 -7.70 -48.99 0.82
C LEU A 970 -8.88 -48.09 1.20
N THR A 971 -9.05 -46.95 0.55
CA THR A 971 -9.92 -45.86 1.05
C THR A 971 -11.04 -45.49 0.10
N GLY A 972 -10.99 -45.97 -1.16
CA GLY A 972 -11.88 -45.56 -2.24
C GLY A 972 -11.48 -44.24 -2.91
N SER A 973 -10.38 -43.61 -2.50
CA SER A 973 -9.83 -42.40 -3.12
C SER A 973 -8.30 -42.43 -3.10
N ASP A 974 -7.66 -41.84 -4.09
CA ASP A 974 -6.21 -41.60 -4.08
C ASP A 974 -5.83 -40.28 -3.39
N ARG A 975 -6.79 -39.57 -2.78
CA ARG A 975 -6.61 -38.32 -2.06
C ARG A 975 -6.77 -38.50 -0.55
N ILE A 976 -6.13 -37.62 0.22
CA ILE A 976 -6.17 -37.66 1.69
C ILE A 976 -6.93 -36.47 2.27
N PRO A 977 -7.45 -36.59 3.50
CA PRO A 977 -8.03 -35.45 4.21
C PRO A 977 -7.06 -34.27 4.29
N ILE A 978 -7.61 -33.06 4.27
CA ILE A 978 -6.80 -31.84 4.29
C ILE A 978 -5.96 -31.68 5.57
N LEU A 979 -6.42 -32.30 6.68
CA LEU A 979 -5.69 -32.43 7.95
C LEU A 979 -4.49 -33.39 7.88
N GLY A 980 -4.23 -34.00 6.72
CA GLY A 980 -3.09 -34.87 6.47
C GLY A 980 -3.33 -36.35 6.77
N MET A 981 -2.29 -37.17 6.54
CA MET A 981 -2.37 -38.63 6.70
C MET A 981 -2.60 -39.10 8.13
N LYS A 982 -2.30 -38.27 9.14
CA LYS A 982 -2.59 -38.57 10.56
C LYS A 982 -4.08 -38.82 10.82
N CYS A 983 -4.96 -38.15 10.08
CA CYS A 983 -6.41 -38.36 10.20
C CYS A 983 -6.89 -39.63 9.48
N LEU A 984 -6.08 -40.19 8.58
CA LEU A 984 -6.37 -41.45 7.92
C LEU A 984 -5.92 -42.60 8.82
N LYS A 985 -6.87 -43.15 9.58
CA LYS A 985 -6.64 -44.32 10.42
C LYS A 985 -6.68 -45.60 9.60
N LEU A 986 -5.52 -46.08 9.14
CA LEU A 986 -5.39 -47.42 8.57
C LEU A 986 -5.49 -48.46 9.69
N VAL A 987 -6.32 -49.48 9.50
CA VAL A 987 -6.40 -50.62 10.42
C VAL A 987 -5.94 -51.88 9.69
N ILE A 988 -4.94 -52.60 10.20
CA ILE A 988 -4.50 -53.88 9.61
C ILE A 988 -4.88 -55.03 10.55
N GLN A 989 -5.56 -56.03 10.01
CA GLN A 989 -5.94 -57.23 10.76
C GLN A 989 -5.57 -58.52 10.01
N PRO A 990 -5.31 -59.63 10.74
CA PRO A 990 -4.99 -60.90 10.12
C PRO A 990 -6.24 -61.59 9.57
N THR A 991 -6.08 -62.26 8.43
CA THR A 991 -7.15 -63.05 7.79
C THR A 991 -6.75 -64.51 7.70
N GLY A 992 -7.70 -65.41 7.95
CA GLY A 992 -7.51 -66.85 7.78
C GLY A 992 -7.51 -67.25 6.29
N GLY A 993 -6.68 -68.23 5.90
CA GLY A 993 -6.63 -68.75 4.53
C GLY A 993 -5.24 -69.20 4.04
N GLY A 994 -4.16 -68.72 4.66
CA GLY A 994 -2.78 -69.02 4.22
C GLY A 994 -2.29 -68.09 3.11
N GLU A 995 -1.04 -68.26 2.67
CA GLU A 995 -0.30 -67.30 1.81
C GLU A 995 -0.81 -67.17 0.37
N HIS A 996 -1.80 -67.99 -0.03
CA HIS A 996 -2.31 -67.99 -1.40
C HIS A 996 -3.39 -66.91 -1.64
N TYR A 997 -4.03 -66.44 -0.57
CA TYR A 997 -5.09 -65.43 -0.62
C TYR A 997 -4.53 -64.04 -0.90
N LEU A 998 -5.35 -63.17 -1.49
CA LEU A 998 -4.99 -61.77 -1.72
C LEU A 998 -5.33 -60.93 -0.46
N PRO A 999 -4.60 -59.84 -0.21
CA PRO A 999 -5.06 -58.82 0.73
C PRO A 999 -6.42 -58.27 0.29
N VAL A 1000 -7.31 -58.01 1.23
CA VAL A 1000 -8.65 -57.46 0.97
C VAL A 1000 -8.80 -56.15 1.73
N ALA A 1001 -9.34 -55.12 1.08
CA ALA A 1001 -9.60 -53.84 1.71
C ALA A 1001 -11.10 -53.61 1.92
N HIS A 1002 -11.45 -53.11 3.10
CA HIS A 1002 -12.78 -52.62 3.43
C HIS A 1002 -12.72 -51.09 3.47
N THR A 1003 -12.99 -50.47 2.32
CA THR A 1003 -12.80 -49.03 2.08
C THR A 1003 -13.57 -48.12 3.01
N CYS A 1004 -14.70 -48.60 3.54
CA CYS A 1004 -15.55 -47.91 4.50
C CYS A 1004 -14.88 -47.72 5.87
N PHE A 1005 -14.00 -48.65 6.25
CA PHE A 1005 -13.32 -48.65 7.56
C PHE A 1005 -11.82 -48.39 7.45
N ASN A 1006 -11.31 -48.15 6.23
CA ASN A 1006 -9.87 -48.11 5.93
C ASN A 1006 -9.15 -49.33 6.52
N LEU A 1007 -9.79 -50.49 6.42
CA LEU A 1007 -9.32 -51.72 7.04
C LEU A 1007 -8.73 -52.65 5.99
N LEU A 1008 -7.52 -53.14 6.24
CA LEU A 1008 -6.81 -54.09 5.42
C LEU A 1008 -6.77 -55.46 6.10
N ASP A 1009 -7.46 -56.41 5.49
CA ASP A 1009 -7.37 -57.83 5.76
C ASP A 1009 -6.09 -58.37 5.09
N LEU A 1010 -5.05 -58.60 5.90
CA LEU A 1010 -3.73 -59.00 5.43
C LEU A 1010 -3.44 -60.45 5.84
N PRO A 1011 -3.33 -61.40 4.89
CA PRO A 1011 -2.88 -62.76 5.17
C PRO A 1011 -1.46 -62.80 5.76
N LYS A 1012 -1.15 -63.85 6.54
CA LYS A 1012 0.17 -64.03 7.15
C LYS A 1012 1.18 -64.54 6.12
N TYR A 1013 1.83 -63.64 5.40
CA TYR A 1013 2.94 -63.96 4.51
C TYR A 1013 4.26 -64.13 5.27
N THR A 1014 5.06 -65.11 4.86
CA THR A 1014 6.39 -65.42 5.44
C THR A 1014 7.56 -64.84 4.63
N THR A 1015 7.37 -64.50 3.36
CA THR A 1015 8.44 -63.97 2.48
C THR A 1015 8.07 -62.61 1.88
N LEU A 1016 9.09 -61.80 1.61
CA LEU A 1016 8.93 -60.45 1.07
C LEU A 1016 8.38 -60.48 -0.37
N GLU A 1017 8.84 -61.44 -1.18
CA GLU A 1017 8.45 -61.58 -2.59
C GLU A 1017 6.97 -61.94 -2.73
N THR A 1018 6.48 -62.88 -1.92
CA THR A 1018 5.07 -63.31 -1.96
C THR A 1018 4.14 -62.18 -1.53
N LEU A 1019 4.49 -61.44 -0.47
CA LEU A 1019 3.71 -60.28 -0.03
C LEU A 1019 3.68 -59.21 -1.13
N ARG A 1020 4.83 -58.92 -1.76
CA ARG A 1020 4.93 -57.92 -2.84
C ARG A 1020 4.08 -58.30 -4.04
N GLU A 1021 4.18 -59.53 -4.51
CA GLU A 1021 3.40 -60.03 -5.65
C GLU A 1021 1.89 -59.97 -5.37
N LYS A 1022 1.47 -60.47 -4.21
CA LYS A 1022 0.05 -60.51 -3.81
C LYS A 1022 -0.53 -59.12 -3.54
N LEU A 1023 0.24 -58.23 -2.93
CA LEU A 1023 -0.17 -56.85 -2.70
C LEU A 1023 -0.31 -56.08 -4.01
N LEU A 1024 0.64 -56.20 -4.94
CA LEU A 1024 0.53 -55.59 -6.26
C LEU A 1024 -0.64 -56.17 -7.06
N GLN A 1025 -0.83 -57.49 -7.00
CA GLN A 1025 -1.97 -58.14 -7.65
C GLN A 1025 -3.31 -57.61 -7.11
N ALA A 1026 -3.44 -57.38 -5.80
CA ALA A 1026 -4.64 -56.80 -5.21
C ALA A 1026 -4.86 -55.33 -5.58
N ILE A 1027 -3.79 -54.52 -5.59
CA ILE A 1027 -3.84 -53.11 -5.98
C ILE A 1027 -4.23 -52.93 -7.46
N ASP A 1028 -3.72 -53.80 -8.34
CA ASP A 1028 -3.91 -53.71 -9.79
C ASP A 1028 -5.31 -54.17 -10.24
N HIS A 1029 -5.99 -54.99 -9.44
CA HIS A 1029 -7.34 -55.50 -9.69
C HIS A 1029 -8.38 -54.86 -8.76
N ASN A 1030 -8.33 -53.54 -8.60
CA ASN A 1030 -9.17 -52.79 -7.65
C ASN A 1030 -10.60 -52.46 -8.16
N GLN A 1031 -10.96 -52.83 -9.40
CA GLN A 1031 -12.30 -52.62 -9.97
C GLN A 1031 -13.06 -53.95 -10.11
N GLY A 1032 -13.91 -54.27 -9.12
CA GLY A 1032 -14.96 -55.28 -9.26
C GLY A 1032 -15.00 -56.32 -8.14
N PHE A 1033 -16.10 -56.33 -7.37
CA PHE A 1033 -16.55 -57.46 -6.54
C PHE A 1033 -17.15 -58.57 -7.43
N ASN A 1034 -16.44 -59.01 -8.47
CA ASN A 1034 -16.84 -60.15 -9.29
C ASN A 1034 -15.60 -60.99 -9.62
N LEU A 1035 -15.18 -61.80 -8.65
CA LEU A 1035 -14.45 -63.03 -8.94
C LEU A 1035 -15.47 -64.16 -8.82
N ALA A 1036 -15.71 -64.83 -9.95
CA ALA A 1036 -16.51 -66.03 -10.08
C ALA A 1036 -15.97 -67.20 -9.23
#